data_AF-Q60CH3-F1
#
_entry.id   AF-Q60CH3-F1
#
_cell.length_a   1.000
_cell.length_b   1.000
_cell.length_c   1.000
_cell.angle_alpha   90.00
_cell.angle_beta   90.00
_cell.angle_gamma   90.00
#
_symmetry.space_group_name_H-M   'P 1'
#
loop_
_entity.id
_entity.type
_entity.pdbx_description
1 polymer ?
#
loop_
_entity_poly.entity_id
_entity_poly.type
_entity_poly.pdbx_seq_one_letter_code
_entity_poly.pdbx_strand_id
1 'polypeptide(L)'
;MAYNFRTTTMFRKLTFLGLILLFGALLIGAFLRIADAGLGCPAWPGCYGAPVADEQSAAMMAAVGGKALKWLWLGWVHRYLGGAFGILALVLMAMIGWLPAHRGRAALLAAALLLLAAGQAGLGLWGHYAAPMPLVSAAHLFTGFLTLGCAYWLYLAVKAEVDERAVRGAPGLRFLARLGLALLLAEIALGGWTEAQRAGLACPDFPTCLGQPWPELDWRRAFTLWPNVAADYAGGVLPVEARAAIHFAHRLGAVAVFLVLSLLAMGASSNRNAAPISKPAVLLSFLLLLQVGLGVLSVLLRLPVAVAVAHQAVAALLLLNVVHINVYLRRRLPEAAAVPAEVPVRPPVAAVPPPPAPENLFERLRGQLGKTRSSLTGLLSALGRGRIDRALLDEIEEQLLMADVGVPVTREIIADLGSDLDRQEPADGRALRDRLRGRLLDIVRPCSVPLVIPPEVRPFVILVVGVNGVGKTTTIGKLAKRLQNEGHSVMLAAGDTFRAAAVEQLQTWGERNKIAVIAQHSGADSASVIYDAVEAARARGVDILIADTAGRLHTKSNLMEELSKIKRIIGRLDETAPHEVLLVLDAGTGQNALSQARLFNEAVGLTGLVLTKLDGTAKGGVIFALARQFGIPIRFIGIGEGIDDLRDFDAVQFIDALFAEEETSGTTRLH
;
A
#
# COMPACT_ATOMS: atom_id res chain seq x y z
N MET A 1 -22.99 -4.96 -17.87
CA MET A 1 -21.85 -4.82 -16.92
C MET A 1 -21.78 -3.45 -16.22
N ALA A 2 -22.05 -2.32 -16.89
CA ALA A 2 -21.95 -0.97 -16.29
C ALA A 2 -22.88 -0.70 -15.07
N TYR A 3 -24.10 -1.23 -15.05
CA TYR A 3 -25.06 -1.08 -13.94
C TYR A 3 -24.51 -1.66 -12.61
N ASN A 4 -23.91 -2.84 -12.69
CA ASN A 4 -23.37 -3.58 -11.54
C ASN A 4 -22.16 -2.91 -10.89
N PHE A 5 -21.35 -2.18 -11.67
CA PHE A 5 -20.19 -1.45 -11.16
C PHE A 5 -20.60 -0.21 -10.36
N ARG A 6 -21.64 0.51 -10.82
CA ARG A 6 -22.16 1.72 -10.18
C ARG A 6 -22.76 1.42 -8.81
N THR A 7 -23.55 0.35 -8.70
CA THR A 7 -24.18 -0.09 -7.44
C THR A 7 -23.15 -0.53 -6.40
N THR A 8 -22.13 -1.29 -6.80
CA THR A 8 -21.04 -1.73 -5.90
C THR A 8 -20.25 -0.52 -5.38
N THR A 9 -19.98 0.46 -6.25
CA THR A 9 -19.29 1.71 -5.87
C THR A 9 -20.11 2.54 -4.89
N MET A 10 -21.43 2.66 -5.11
CA MET A 10 -22.34 3.38 -4.21
C MET A 10 -22.43 2.70 -2.84
N PHE A 11 -22.59 1.37 -2.80
CA PHE A 11 -22.61 0.59 -1.56
C PHE A 11 -21.33 0.82 -0.74
N ARG A 12 -20.17 0.86 -1.41
CA ARG A 12 -18.88 1.13 -0.76
C ARG A 12 -18.78 2.56 -0.20
N LYS A 13 -19.31 3.55 -0.90
CA LYS A 13 -19.36 4.94 -0.41
C LYS A 13 -20.27 5.06 0.82
N LEU A 14 -21.43 4.40 0.80
CA LEU A 14 -22.37 4.40 1.92
C LEU A 14 -21.81 3.67 3.15
N THR A 15 -21.18 2.50 2.97
CA THR A 15 -20.48 1.82 4.08
C THR A 15 -19.35 2.68 4.66
N PHE A 16 -18.60 3.41 3.83
CA PHE A 16 -17.58 4.34 4.30
C PHE A 16 -18.15 5.54 5.06
N LEU A 17 -19.27 6.11 4.60
CA LEU A 17 -20.00 7.14 5.33
C LEU A 17 -20.42 6.61 6.71
N GLY A 18 -20.90 5.36 6.79
CA GLY A 18 -21.24 4.71 8.06
C GLY A 18 -20.08 4.64 9.04
N LEU A 19 -18.85 4.39 8.56
CA LEU A 19 -17.65 4.41 9.40
C LEU A 19 -17.39 5.79 10.01
N ILE A 20 -17.57 6.85 9.23
CA ILE A 20 -17.39 8.23 9.70
C ILE A 20 -18.43 8.54 10.79
N LEU A 21 -19.70 8.19 10.55
CA LEU A 21 -20.78 8.40 11.52
C LEU A 21 -20.51 7.65 12.83
N LEU A 22 -20.13 6.37 12.75
CA LEU A 22 -19.84 5.54 13.92
C LEU A 22 -18.62 6.02 14.69
N PHE A 23 -17.53 6.38 14.00
CA PHE A 23 -16.32 6.90 14.64
C PHE A 23 -16.61 8.22 15.36
N GLY A 24 -17.34 9.14 14.71
CA GLY A 24 -17.80 10.39 15.31
C GLY A 24 -18.69 10.16 16.54
N ALA A 25 -19.65 9.24 16.45
CA ALA A 25 -20.50 8.87 17.58
C ALA A 25 -19.68 8.30 18.75
N LEU A 26 -18.73 7.40 18.49
CA LEU A 26 -17.86 6.85 19.53
C LEU A 26 -17.06 7.93 20.26
N LEU A 27 -16.47 8.90 19.53
CA LEU A 27 -15.68 9.97 20.15
C LEU A 27 -16.52 10.95 20.96
N ILE A 28 -17.66 11.37 20.41
CA ILE A 28 -18.56 12.28 21.12
C ILE A 28 -19.15 11.56 22.34
N GLY A 29 -19.52 10.28 22.21
CA GLY A 29 -19.98 9.45 23.33
C GLY A 29 -18.92 9.29 24.42
N ALA A 30 -17.65 9.08 24.06
CA ALA A 30 -16.53 9.03 25.00
C ALA A 30 -16.39 10.34 25.77
N PHE A 31 -16.39 11.47 25.06
CA PHE A 31 -16.35 12.80 25.69
C PHE A 31 -17.52 13.00 26.65
N LEU A 32 -18.75 12.70 26.22
CA LEU A 32 -19.96 12.89 27.03
C LEU A 32 -19.95 12.07 28.33
N ARG A 33 -19.41 10.85 28.29
CA ARG A 33 -19.29 10.00 29.49
C ARG A 33 -18.18 10.45 30.42
N ILE A 34 -16.98 10.71 29.89
CA ILE A 34 -15.80 11.08 30.70
C ILE A 34 -15.96 12.48 31.32
N ALA A 35 -16.63 13.40 30.64
CA ALA A 35 -16.90 14.74 31.15
C ALA A 35 -18.13 14.80 32.07
N ASP A 36 -18.78 13.67 32.40
CA ASP A 36 -20.07 13.59 33.09
C ASP A 36 -21.18 14.47 32.45
N ALA A 37 -21.03 14.79 31.16
CA ALA A 37 -21.93 15.64 30.38
C ALA A 37 -23.17 14.90 29.84
N GLY A 38 -23.20 13.57 29.96
CA GLY A 38 -24.29 12.71 29.49
C GLY A 38 -25.65 12.95 30.17
N LEU A 39 -25.67 13.57 31.35
CA LEU A 39 -26.90 13.91 32.08
C LEU A 39 -27.58 15.20 31.59
N GLY A 40 -26.93 15.97 30.71
CA GLY A 40 -27.48 17.22 30.17
C GLY A 40 -28.67 17.03 29.22
N CYS A 41 -29.07 15.78 28.92
CA CYS A 41 -30.18 15.47 28.03
C CYS A 41 -30.95 14.22 28.50
N PRO A 42 -31.96 14.39 29.37
CA PRO A 42 -32.60 13.29 30.07
C PRO A 42 -33.84 12.72 29.36
N ALA A 43 -34.07 12.94 28.07
CA ALA A 43 -35.22 12.39 27.35
C ALA A 43 -34.77 11.57 26.12
N TRP A 44 -35.65 10.75 25.53
CA TRP A 44 -35.49 10.09 24.24
C TRP A 44 -36.81 10.18 23.45
N PRO A 45 -36.83 10.38 22.11
CA PRO A 45 -35.69 10.57 21.20
C PRO A 45 -35.05 11.97 21.23
N GLY A 46 -35.72 12.96 21.83
CA GLY A 46 -35.27 14.34 21.98
C GLY A 46 -34.53 14.64 23.29
N CYS A 47 -34.25 15.91 23.60
CA CYS A 47 -33.80 16.36 24.93
C CYS A 47 -34.90 17.20 25.58
N TYR A 48 -35.22 16.95 26.85
CA TYR A 48 -36.30 17.68 27.55
C TYR A 48 -37.67 17.63 26.84
N GLY A 49 -37.97 16.52 26.16
CA GLY A 49 -39.24 16.34 25.44
C GLY A 49 -39.30 16.99 24.04
N ALA A 50 -38.26 17.73 23.62
CA ALA A 50 -38.21 18.40 22.33
C ALA A 50 -37.29 17.70 21.30
N PRO A 51 -37.72 17.54 20.04
CA PRO A 51 -36.95 16.96 18.95
C PRO A 51 -36.03 17.96 18.21
N VAL A 52 -36.00 19.24 18.61
CA VAL A 52 -34.91 20.23 18.40
C VAL A 52 -34.80 21.08 19.66
N ALA A 53 -33.60 21.50 20.08
CA ALA A 53 -33.46 22.46 21.19
C ALA A 53 -34.26 23.73 20.86
N ASP A 54 -35.35 23.96 21.58
CA ASP A 54 -36.17 25.16 21.45
C ASP A 54 -35.70 26.24 22.45
N GLU A 55 -36.23 27.45 22.26
CA GLU A 55 -35.87 28.61 23.08
C GLU A 55 -36.15 28.39 24.58
N GLN A 56 -37.18 27.58 24.89
CA GLN A 56 -37.54 27.16 26.25
C GLN A 56 -36.51 26.20 26.89
N SER A 57 -36.05 25.20 26.14
CA SER A 57 -35.00 24.25 26.54
C SER A 57 -33.66 24.96 26.77
N ALA A 58 -33.34 25.92 25.91
CA ALA A 58 -32.15 26.75 26.04
C ALA A 58 -32.23 27.71 27.24
N ALA A 59 -33.40 28.31 27.50
CA ALA A 59 -33.63 29.21 28.64
C ALA A 59 -33.58 28.48 30.00
N MET A 60 -34.18 27.28 30.12
CA MET A 60 -34.15 26.48 31.35
C MET A 60 -32.72 26.03 31.72
N MET A 61 -31.84 25.89 30.73
CA MET A 61 -30.42 25.53 30.90
C MET A 61 -29.50 26.74 31.06
N ALA A 62 -29.84 27.90 30.49
CA ALA A 62 -29.10 29.15 30.71
C ALA A 62 -29.08 29.54 32.19
N ALA A 63 -30.12 29.17 32.95
CA ALA A 63 -30.18 29.30 34.40
C ALA A 63 -29.15 28.41 35.16
N VAL A 64 -28.58 27.39 34.51
CA VAL A 64 -27.59 26.43 35.07
C VAL A 64 -26.15 26.73 34.59
N GLY A 65 -25.96 27.67 33.64
CA GLY A 65 -24.67 28.21 33.22
C GLY A 65 -24.15 27.73 31.84
N GLY A 66 -23.37 28.60 31.16
CA GLY A 66 -23.05 28.48 29.72
C GLY A 66 -22.26 27.23 29.24
N LYS A 67 -21.68 26.41 30.13
CA LYS A 67 -21.11 25.09 29.76
C LYS A 67 -22.19 24.07 29.39
N ALA A 68 -23.40 24.21 29.95
CA ALA A 68 -24.53 23.30 29.72
C ALA A 68 -24.99 23.30 28.25
N LEU A 69 -24.97 24.45 27.55
CA LEU A 69 -25.43 24.56 26.17
C LEU A 69 -24.52 23.79 25.19
N LYS A 70 -23.19 23.87 25.36
CA LYS A 70 -22.24 23.11 24.51
C LYS A 70 -22.40 21.60 24.69
N TRP A 71 -22.60 21.14 25.93
CA TRP A 71 -22.80 19.74 26.25
C TRP A 71 -24.13 19.18 25.70
N LEU A 72 -25.19 20.00 25.71
CA LEU A 72 -26.46 19.68 25.08
C LEU A 72 -26.29 19.42 23.58
N TRP A 73 -25.64 20.35 22.85
CA TRP A 73 -25.40 20.20 21.41
C TRP A 73 -24.58 18.95 21.08
N LEU A 74 -23.55 18.64 21.86
CA LEU A 74 -22.77 17.40 21.68
C LEU A 74 -23.62 16.15 21.92
N GLY A 75 -24.48 16.16 22.94
CA GLY A 75 -25.45 15.10 23.22
C GLY A 75 -26.41 14.85 22.06
N TRP A 76 -26.91 15.93 21.44
CA TRP A 76 -27.74 15.87 20.24
C TRP A 76 -27.01 15.19 19.08
N VAL A 77 -25.85 15.76 18.72
CA VAL A 77 -25.06 15.27 17.59
C VAL A 77 -24.75 13.78 17.75
N HIS A 78 -24.35 13.34 18.94
CA HIS A 78 -24.13 11.92 19.23
C HIS A 78 -25.33 11.03 18.84
N ARG A 79 -26.54 11.43 19.24
CA ARG A 79 -27.77 10.67 18.98
C ARG A 79 -28.16 10.67 17.51
N TYR A 80 -28.06 11.82 16.84
CA TYR A 80 -28.34 11.91 15.40
C TYR A 80 -27.34 11.12 14.58
N LEU A 81 -26.06 11.09 14.96
CA LEU A 81 -25.08 10.22 14.31
C LEU A 81 -25.46 8.75 14.44
N GLY A 82 -25.87 8.30 15.64
CA GLY A 82 -26.37 6.95 15.88
C GLY A 82 -27.64 6.62 15.09
N GLY A 83 -28.63 7.52 15.09
CA GLY A 83 -29.88 7.37 14.34
C GLY A 83 -29.67 7.35 12.82
N ALA A 84 -28.85 8.27 12.30
CA ALA A 84 -28.47 8.32 10.90
C ALA A 84 -27.74 7.03 10.47
N PHE A 85 -26.86 6.50 11.33
CA PHE A 85 -26.24 5.21 11.09
C PHE A 85 -27.26 4.06 11.07
N GLY A 86 -28.24 4.05 11.99
CA GLY A 86 -29.31 3.04 11.99
C GLY A 86 -30.12 3.01 10.69
N ILE A 87 -30.51 4.20 10.18
CA ILE A 87 -31.18 4.34 8.87
C ILE A 87 -30.27 3.85 7.75
N LEU A 88 -28.99 4.23 7.78
CA LEU A 88 -28.01 3.79 6.80
C LEU A 88 -27.81 2.27 6.80
N ALA A 89 -27.83 1.62 7.98
CA ALA A 89 -27.74 0.16 8.09
C ALA A 89 -28.94 -0.54 7.43
N LEU A 90 -30.16 0.01 7.57
CA LEU A 90 -31.35 -0.47 6.85
C LEU A 90 -31.20 -0.31 5.33
N VAL A 91 -30.71 0.84 4.86
CA VAL A 91 -30.44 1.09 3.44
C VAL A 91 -29.41 0.10 2.89
N LEU A 92 -28.30 -0.11 3.61
CA LEU A 92 -27.29 -1.08 3.25
C LEU A 92 -27.87 -2.50 3.20
N MET A 93 -28.75 -2.86 4.15
CA MET A 93 -29.43 -4.16 4.15
C MET A 93 -30.29 -4.36 2.89
N ALA A 94 -31.11 -3.36 2.55
CA ALA A 94 -31.95 -3.39 1.35
C ALA A 94 -31.12 -3.48 0.05
N MET A 95 -29.93 -2.85 0.02
CA MET A 95 -29.09 -2.80 -1.17
C MET A 95 -28.40 -4.13 -1.55
N ILE A 96 -28.40 -5.13 -0.67
CA ILE A 96 -27.66 -6.39 -0.90
C ILE A 96 -28.15 -7.17 -2.11
N GLY A 97 -29.46 -7.14 -2.40
CA GLY A 97 -30.04 -7.83 -3.55
C GLY A 97 -29.43 -7.40 -4.89
N TRP A 98 -28.90 -6.17 -4.95
CA TRP A 98 -28.31 -5.59 -6.16
C TRP A 98 -26.78 -5.77 -6.26
N LEU A 99 -26.13 -6.46 -5.31
CA LEU A 99 -24.70 -6.77 -5.39
C LEU A 99 -24.47 -8.05 -6.22
N PRO A 100 -23.58 -8.05 -7.24
CA PRO A 100 -23.40 -9.20 -8.13
C PRO A 100 -22.44 -10.28 -7.59
N ALA A 101 -21.38 -9.92 -6.85
CA ALA A 101 -20.21 -10.79 -6.64
C ALA A 101 -19.95 -11.29 -5.20
N HIS A 102 -20.68 -10.82 -4.18
CA HIS A 102 -20.41 -11.17 -2.77
C HIS A 102 -21.66 -11.29 -1.88
N ARG A 103 -22.82 -11.64 -2.47
CA ARG A 103 -24.15 -11.57 -1.82
C ARG A 103 -24.19 -12.22 -0.44
N GLY A 104 -23.72 -13.47 -0.28
CA GLY A 104 -23.89 -14.21 0.98
C GLY A 104 -23.13 -13.62 2.18
N ARG A 105 -21.85 -13.27 2.02
CA ARG A 105 -21.05 -12.70 3.12
C ARG A 105 -21.43 -11.25 3.43
N ALA A 106 -21.71 -10.46 2.40
CA ALA A 106 -22.20 -9.10 2.58
C ALA A 106 -23.57 -9.09 3.27
N ALA A 107 -24.46 -10.04 2.94
CA ALA A 107 -25.75 -10.25 3.61
C ALA A 107 -25.58 -10.49 5.11
N LEU A 108 -24.72 -11.45 5.48
CA LEU A 108 -24.50 -11.79 6.87
C LEU A 108 -23.91 -10.62 7.67
N LEU A 109 -22.95 -9.89 7.10
CA LEU A 109 -22.36 -8.73 7.76
C LEU A 109 -23.33 -7.54 7.89
N ALA A 110 -24.15 -7.27 6.87
CA ALA A 110 -25.16 -6.21 6.98
C ALA A 110 -26.28 -6.56 7.95
N ALA A 111 -26.71 -7.83 8.00
CA ALA A 111 -27.67 -8.30 9.00
C ALA A 111 -27.09 -8.19 10.42
N ALA A 112 -25.83 -8.57 10.61
CA ALA A 112 -25.12 -8.39 11.88
C ALA A 112 -25.03 -6.91 12.27
N LEU A 113 -24.74 -6.01 11.33
CA LEU A 113 -24.75 -4.57 11.57
C LEU A 113 -26.12 -4.04 11.99
N LEU A 114 -27.19 -4.51 11.35
CA LEU A 114 -28.55 -4.10 11.70
C LEU A 114 -28.92 -4.56 13.12
N LEU A 115 -28.58 -5.80 13.48
CA LEU A 115 -28.78 -6.33 14.83
C LEU A 115 -27.94 -5.58 15.87
N LEU A 116 -26.68 -5.26 15.57
CA LEU A 116 -25.82 -4.48 16.44
C LEU A 116 -26.36 -3.05 16.63
N ALA A 117 -26.84 -2.41 15.56
CA ALA A 117 -27.46 -1.08 15.62
C ALA A 117 -28.75 -1.09 16.46
N ALA A 118 -29.60 -2.11 16.29
CA ALA A 118 -30.80 -2.29 17.10
C ALA A 118 -30.46 -2.56 18.58
N GLY A 119 -29.46 -3.39 18.86
CA GLY A 119 -28.95 -3.65 20.20
C GLY A 119 -28.36 -2.41 20.87
N GLN A 120 -27.61 -1.60 20.11
CA GLN A 120 -27.10 -0.30 20.55
C GLN A 120 -28.24 0.65 20.95
N ALA A 121 -29.29 0.75 20.13
CA ALA A 121 -30.47 1.55 20.43
C ALA A 121 -31.19 1.03 21.69
N GLY A 122 -31.36 -0.29 21.82
CA GLY A 122 -31.98 -0.92 23.00
C GLY A 122 -31.18 -0.69 24.29
N LEU A 123 -29.85 -0.83 24.25
CA LEU A 123 -28.98 -0.54 25.40
C LEU A 123 -28.99 0.94 25.78
N GLY A 124 -29.01 1.84 24.78
CA GLY A 124 -29.16 3.27 25.02
C GLY A 124 -30.50 3.62 25.68
N LEU A 125 -31.59 2.98 25.22
CA LEU A 125 -32.93 3.13 25.78
C LEU A 125 -33.02 2.59 27.21
N TRP A 126 -32.38 1.44 27.48
CA TRP A 126 -32.29 0.87 28.82
C TRP A 126 -31.55 1.82 29.76
N GLY A 127 -30.37 2.29 29.37
CA GLY A 127 -29.58 3.21 30.19
C GLY A 127 -30.33 4.50 30.53
N HIS A 128 -31.27 4.90 29.66
CA HIS A 128 -32.16 6.03 29.91
C HIS A 128 -33.28 5.71 30.93
N TYR A 129 -34.00 4.58 30.78
CA TYR A 129 -35.21 4.31 31.58
C TYR A 129 -35.00 3.50 32.86
N ALA A 130 -33.96 2.68 32.97
CA ALA A 130 -33.81 1.69 34.03
C ALA A 130 -32.61 1.94 34.97
N ALA A 131 -32.18 3.20 35.08
CA ALA A 131 -30.94 3.66 35.70
C ALA A 131 -29.68 3.09 34.99
N PRO A 132 -28.61 3.90 34.80
CA PRO A 132 -27.43 3.44 34.06
C PRO A 132 -26.60 2.44 34.87
N MET A 133 -26.94 1.16 34.77
CA MET A 133 -26.14 0.09 35.36
C MET A 133 -24.76 0.03 34.69
N PRO A 134 -23.65 -0.16 35.44
CA PRO A 134 -22.32 -0.27 34.87
C PRO A 134 -22.21 -1.31 33.76
N LEU A 135 -22.92 -2.44 33.89
CA LEU A 135 -22.98 -3.48 32.87
C LEU A 135 -23.60 -2.98 31.56
N VAL A 136 -24.70 -2.22 31.63
CA VAL A 136 -25.38 -1.68 30.45
C VAL A 136 -24.50 -0.64 29.76
N SER A 137 -23.86 0.24 30.53
CA SER A 137 -22.92 1.24 30.00
C SER A 137 -21.70 0.60 29.34
N ALA A 138 -21.08 -0.40 29.98
CA ALA A 138 -19.95 -1.14 29.42
C ALA A 138 -20.37 -1.91 28.16
N ALA A 139 -21.53 -2.58 28.17
CA ALA A 139 -22.08 -3.27 27.02
C ALA A 139 -22.39 -2.31 25.86
N HIS A 140 -22.94 -1.12 26.15
CA HIS A 140 -23.21 -0.10 25.16
C HIS A 140 -21.92 0.39 24.50
N LEU A 141 -20.86 0.65 25.28
CA LEU A 141 -19.56 1.03 24.70
C LEU A 141 -18.97 -0.09 23.84
N PHE A 142 -18.90 -1.31 24.39
CA PHE A 142 -18.32 -2.46 23.70
C PHE A 142 -19.03 -2.78 22.39
N THR A 143 -20.37 -2.78 22.39
CA THR A 143 -21.15 -3.04 21.18
C THR A 143 -21.03 -1.90 20.15
N GLY A 144 -20.75 -0.66 20.57
CA GLY A 144 -20.36 0.42 19.66
C GLY A 144 -19.06 0.13 18.90
N PHE A 145 -18.02 -0.34 19.59
CA PHE A 145 -16.77 -0.79 18.97
C PHE A 145 -16.98 -1.99 18.04
N LEU A 146 -17.79 -2.98 18.44
CA LEU A 146 -18.15 -4.11 17.58
C LEU A 146 -18.86 -3.66 16.30
N THR A 147 -19.77 -2.68 16.42
CA THR A 147 -20.49 -2.11 15.28
C THR A 147 -19.50 -1.45 14.30
N LEU A 148 -18.55 -0.66 14.80
CA LEU A 148 -17.49 -0.05 13.99
C LEU A 148 -16.61 -1.10 13.29
N GLY A 149 -16.15 -2.12 14.02
CA GLY A 149 -15.35 -3.21 13.46
C GLY A 149 -16.11 -4.01 12.39
N CYS A 150 -17.39 -4.31 12.62
CA CYS A 150 -18.25 -5.00 11.67
C CYS A 150 -18.52 -4.16 10.41
N ALA A 151 -18.73 -2.85 10.56
CA ALA A 151 -18.94 -1.93 9.44
C ALA A 151 -17.70 -1.86 8.56
N TYR A 152 -16.52 -1.88 9.18
CA TYR A 152 -15.27 -1.86 8.43
C TYR A 152 -15.00 -3.19 7.73
N TRP A 153 -15.36 -4.30 8.38
CA TRP A 153 -15.31 -5.60 7.73
C TRP A 153 -16.24 -5.64 6.52
N LEU A 154 -17.47 -5.13 6.62
CA LEU A 154 -18.39 -5.04 5.47
C LEU A 154 -17.80 -4.16 4.35
N TYR A 155 -17.23 -3.01 4.68
CA TYR A 155 -16.54 -2.14 3.72
C TYR A 155 -15.42 -2.87 2.96
N LEU A 156 -14.57 -3.62 3.69
CA LEU A 156 -13.52 -4.44 3.08
C LEU A 156 -14.07 -5.65 2.32
N ALA A 157 -15.19 -6.23 2.77
CA ALA A 157 -15.77 -7.42 2.17
C ALA A 157 -16.18 -7.19 0.71
N VAL A 158 -16.62 -5.97 0.39
CA VAL A 158 -17.13 -5.56 -0.93
C VAL A 158 -16.03 -4.92 -1.80
N LYS A 159 -14.80 -4.77 -1.29
CA LYS A 159 -13.67 -4.20 -2.04
C LYS A 159 -12.99 -5.29 -2.90
N ALA A 160 -13.16 -5.21 -4.23
CA ALA A 160 -12.64 -6.19 -5.20
C ALA A 160 -11.12 -6.44 -5.10
N GLU A 161 -10.32 -5.39 -4.82
CA GLU A 161 -8.85 -5.49 -4.67
C GLU A 161 -8.39 -6.36 -3.49
N VAL A 162 -9.29 -6.72 -2.56
CA VAL A 162 -8.95 -7.57 -1.40
C VAL A 162 -8.69 -9.01 -1.83
N ASP A 163 -9.35 -9.50 -2.88
CA ASP A 163 -9.16 -10.86 -3.39
C ASP A 163 -7.83 -11.02 -4.15
N GLU A 164 -7.41 -10.00 -4.89
CA GLU A 164 -6.15 -10.00 -5.64
C GLU A 164 -4.91 -9.90 -4.73
N ARG A 165 -5.07 -9.33 -3.54
CA ARG A 165 -3.98 -9.03 -2.59
C ARG A 165 -4.07 -9.85 -1.30
N ALA A 166 -4.76 -10.99 -1.27
CA ALA A 166 -4.84 -11.83 -0.08
C ALA A 166 -3.49 -12.52 0.26
N VAL A 167 -3.19 -12.68 1.55
CA VAL A 167 -1.95 -13.31 2.03
C VAL A 167 -2.04 -14.85 1.95
N ARG A 168 -1.17 -15.47 1.15
CA ARG A 168 -1.08 -16.94 0.99
C ARG A 168 -0.19 -17.56 2.09
N GLY A 169 -0.61 -18.71 2.63
CA GLY A 169 0.26 -19.63 3.39
C GLY A 169 0.94 -19.11 4.67
N ALA A 170 0.22 -18.44 5.57
CA ALA A 170 0.78 -17.94 6.84
C ALA A 170 -0.05 -18.35 8.09
N PRO A 171 -0.03 -19.63 8.52
CA PRO A 171 -0.85 -20.12 9.64
C PRO A 171 -0.50 -19.43 10.97
N GLY A 172 0.78 -19.18 11.25
CA GLY A 172 1.22 -18.48 12.46
C GLY A 172 0.68 -17.04 12.54
N LEU A 173 0.75 -16.27 11.45
CA LEU A 173 0.21 -14.92 11.40
C LEU A 173 -1.33 -14.91 11.52
N ARG A 174 -2.02 -15.90 10.94
CA ARG A 174 -3.47 -16.05 11.10
C ARG A 174 -3.86 -16.32 12.55
N PHE A 175 -3.10 -17.16 13.24
CA PHE A 175 -3.31 -17.43 14.65
C PHE A 175 -3.09 -16.15 15.48
N LEU A 176 -1.95 -15.49 15.32
CA LEU A 176 -1.63 -14.24 16.02
C LEU A 176 -2.64 -13.13 15.74
N ALA A 177 -3.13 -13.00 14.50
CA ALA A 177 -4.13 -12.00 14.14
C ALA A 177 -5.48 -12.26 14.82
N ARG A 178 -5.91 -13.53 14.89
CA ARG A 178 -7.17 -13.90 15.55
C ARG A 178 -7.07 -13.78 17.07
N LEU A 179 -5.97 -14.25 17.64
CA LEU A 179 -5.69 -14.12 19.06
C LEU A 179 -5.59 -12.63 19.44
N GLY A 180 -4.87 -11.85 18.66
CA GLY A 180 -4.75 -10.40 18.85
C GLY A 180 -6.08 -9.67 18.75
N LEU A 181 -6.95 -10.04 17.80
CA LEU A 181 -8.31 -9.48 17.72
C LEU A 181 -9.16 -9.87 18.95
N ALA A 182 -9.10 -11.13 19.39
CA ALA A 182 -9.84 -11.59 20.56
C ALA A 182 -9.37 -10.88 21.84
N LEU A 183 -8.06 -10.78 22.06
CA LEU A 183 -7.49 -10.07 23.20
C LEU A 183 -7.80 -8.58 23.15
N LEU A 184 -7.70 -7.93 21.99
CA LEU A 184 -8.05 -6.52 21.84
C LEU A 184 -9.54 -6.28 22.15
N LEU A 185 -10.45 -7.15 21.71
CA LEU A 185 -11.87 -7.03 22.03
C LEU A 185 -12.14 -7.26 23.52
N ALA A 186 -11.48 -8.22 24.14
CA ALA A 186 -11.55 -8.43 25.58
C ALA A 186 -11.04 -7.21 26.36
N GLU A 187 -9.96 -6.60 25.89
CA GLU A 187 -9.36 -5.40 26.48
C GLU A 187 -10.25 -4.15 26.31
N ILE A 188 -10.92 -3.99 25.17
CA ILE A 188 -11.92 -2.94 24.96
C ILE A 188 -13.12 -3.14 25.90
N ALA A 189 -13.58 -4.38 26.08
CA ALA A 189 -14.65 -4.69 27.02
C ALA A 189 -14.23 -4.37 28.47
N LEU A 190 -13.00 -4.74 28.85
CA LEU A 190 -12.43 -4.46 30.17
C LEU A 190 -12.19 -2.97 30.40
N GLY A 191 -11.77 -2.22 29.38
CA GLY A 191 -11.69 -0.76 29.41
C GLY A 191 -13.06 -0.11 29.60
N GLY A 192 -14.08 -0.61 28.91
CA GLY A 192 -15.47 -0.17 29.10
C GLY A 192 -16.01 -0.50 30.51
N TRP A 193 -15.64 -1.65 31.07
CA TRP A 193 -15.93 -1.97 32.48
C TRP A 193 -15.20 -1.05 33.45
N THR A 194 -13.93 -0.72 33.17
CA THR A 194 -13.11 0.22 33.95
C THR A 194 -13.74 1.62 33.97
N GLU A 195 -14.21 2.10 32.82
CA GLU A 195 -14.93 3.37 32.70
C GLU A 195 -16.27 3.34 33.45
N ALA A 196 -17.08 2.32 33.21
CA ALA A 196 -18.41 2.19 33.81
C ALA A 196 -18.39 2.09 35.34
N GLN A 197 -17.31 1.55 35.91
CA GLN A 197 -17.09 1.44 37.36
C GLN A 197 -16.29 2.62 37.94
N ARG A 198 -15.94 3.64 37.13
CA ARG A 198 -15.08 4.76 37.51
C ARG A 198 -13.76 4.29 38.17
N ALA A 199 -13.18 3.23 37.63
CA ALA A 199 -11.96 2.60 38.14
C ALA A 199 -10.66 3.15 37.53
N GLY A 200 -10.74 4.02 36.52
CA GLY A 200 -9.57 4.51 35.76
C GLY A 200 -8.48 5.23 36.55
N LEU A 201 -8.72 5.59 37.83
CA LEU A 201 -7.73 6.15 38.75
C LEU A 201 -7.56 5.35 40.06
N ALA A 202 -8.14 4.14 40.14
CA ALA A 202 -8.07 3.31 41.34
C ALA A 202 -6.66 2.79 41.64
N CYS A 203 -5.81 2.67 40.61
CA CYS A 203 -4.36 2.59 40.72
C CYS A 203 -3.79 3.98 40.35
N PRO A 204 -3.44 4.84 41.32
CA PRO A 204 -3.06 6.24 41.05
C PRO A 204 -1.62 6.40 40.57
N ASP A 205 -0.80 5.37 40.75
CA ASP A 205 0.63 5.32 40.43
C ASP A 205 0.91 4.42 39.21
N PHE A 206 2.11 4.56 38.65
CA PHE A 206 2.64 3.75 37.55
C PHE A 206 4.18 3.64 37.72
N PRO A 207 4.81 2.47 37.53
CA PRO A 207 4.23 1.21 37.04
C PRO A 207 3.50 0.38 38.10
N THR A 208 3.61 0.76 39.38
CA THR A 208 2.95 0.09 40.52
C THR A 208 1.46 0.42 40.60
N CYS A 209 0.72 -0.27 41.48
CA CYS A 209 -0.64 0.07 41.87
C CYS A 209 -0.73 0.08 43.40
N LEU A 210 -1.20 1.18 43.97
CA LEU A 210 -1.25 1.39 45.42
C LEU A 210 0.14 1.27 46.07
N GLY A 211 1.18 1.71 45.37
CA GLY A 211 2.57 1.66 45.83
C GLY A 211 3.23 0.28 45.75
N GLN A 212 2.53 -0.74 45.26
CA GLN A 212 3.06 -2.10 45.15
C GLN A 212 3.05 -2.59 43.69
N PRO A 213 4.02 -3.40 43.27
CA PRO A 213 4.00 -4.02 41.93
C PRO A 213 2.91 -5.08 41.79
N TRP A 214 2.51 -5.70 42.91
CA TRP A 214 1.47 -6.74 42.95
C TRP A 214 0.64 -6.62 44.24
N PRO A 215 -0.28 -5.64 44.34
CA PRO A 215 -1.09 -5.45 45.53
C PRO A 215 -2.10 -6.58 45.73
N GLU A 216 -2.52 -6.81 46.98
CA GLU A 216 -3.67 -7.64 47.29
C GLU A 216 -4.96 -6.87 46.95
N LEU A 217 -5.78 -7.44 46.06
CA LEU A 217 -6.96 -6.78 45.50
C LEU A 217 -8.21 -7.67 45.62
N ASP A 218 -9.40 -7.07 45.65
CA ASP A 218 -10.68 -7.80 45.74
C ASP A 218 -11.19 -8.21 44.34
N TRP A 219 -10.60 -9.28 43.80
CA TRP A 219 -10.96 -9.85 42.50
C TRP A 219 -12.40 -10.37 42.42
N ARG A 220 -12.99 -10.77 43.56
CA ARG A 220 -14.33 -11.37 43.60
C ARG A 220 -15.40 -10.31 43.35
N ARG A 221 -15.29 -9.15 44.02
CA ARG A 221 -16.25 -8.05 43.83
C ARG A 221 -15.99 -7.27 42.54
N ALA A 222 -14.74 -7.20 42.09
CA ALA A 222 -14.33 -6.49 40.87
C ALA A 222 -15.14 -6.84 39.61
N PHE A 223 -15.53 -8.10 39.47
CA PHE A 223 -16.25 -8.60 38.28
C PHE A 223 -17.66 -9.09 38.59
N THR A 224 -18.26 -8.58 39.67
CA THR A 224 -19.67 -8.83 39.95
C THR A 224 -20.55 -8.06 38.95
N LEU A 225 -21.23 -8.77 38.06
CA LEU A 225 -22.03 -8.18 36.98
C LEU A 225 -23.30 -7.47 37.47
N TRP A 226 -23.84 -7.91 38.62
CA TRP A 226 -25.09 -7.40 39.20
C TRP A 226 -24.93 -7.11 40.70
N PRO A 227 -24.23 -6.03 41.08
CA PRO A 227 -24.07 -5.68 42.49
C PRO A 227 -25.41 -5.18 43.07
N ASN A 228 -25.94 -5.87 44.08
CA ASN A 228 -27.19 -5.55 44.78
C ASN A 228 -27.09 -4.31 45.71
N VAL A 229 -26.25 -3.32 45.38
CA VAL A 229 -25.97 -2.19 46.28
C VAL A 229 -26.77 -0.97 45.81
N ALA A 230 -27.56 -0.41 46.74
CA ALA A 230 -28.31 0.82 46.54
C ALA A 230 -27.35 1.93 46.07
N ALA A 231 -27.62 2.45 44.87
CA ALA A 231 -26.72 3.33 44.14
C ALA A 231 -26.49 4.68 44.84
N ASP A 232 -25.31 4.91 45.39
CA ASP A 232 -24.79 6.27 45.56
C ASP A 232 -23.89 6.61 44.35
N TYR A 233 -24.40 7.45 43.45
CA TYR A 233 -23.72 7.81 42.20
C TYR A 233 -22.46 8.70 42.38
N ALA A 234 -21.94 8.82 43.61
CA ALA A 234 -20.85 9.73 43.97
C ALA A 234 -19.46 9.07 44.03
N GLY A 235 -19.34 7.72 44.09
CA GLY A 235 -18.04 7.08 44.39
C GLY A 235 -17.68 5.80 43.61
N GLY A 236 -18.59 5.26 42.81
CA GLY A 236 -18.47 3.92 42.24
C GLY A 236 -19.04 2.88 43.20
N VAL A 237 -19.81 1.92 42.68
CA VAL A 237 -20.58 0.94 43.47
C VAL A 237 -19.66 -0.06 44.21
N LEU A 238 -18.37 -0.07 43.86
CA LEU A 238 -17.39 -1.04 44.32
C LEU A 238 -16.35 -0.42 45.27
N PRO A 239 -15.89 -1.18 46.30
CA PRO A 239 -14.76 -0.80 47.14
C PRO A 239 -13.52 -0.42 46.33
N VAL A 240 -12.62 0.37 46.93
CA VAL A 240 -11.40 0.86 46.26
C VAL A 240 -10.55 -0.31 45.78
N GLU A 241 -10.43 -1.37 46.59
CA GLU A 241 -9.66 -2.58 46.29
C GLU A 241 -10.23 -3.34 45.09
N ALA A 242 -11.57 -3.37 44.96
CA ALA A 242 -12.25 -3.99 43.83
C ALA A 242 -12.10 -3.16 42.55
N ARG A 243 -12.16 -1.82 42.65
CA ARG A 243 -11.88 -0.93 41.50
C ARG A 243 -10.42 -0.97 41.09
N ALA A 244 -9.50 -1.07 42.06
CA ALA A 244 -8.09 -1.26 41.81
C ALA A 244 -7.82 -2.60 41.12
N ALA A 245 -8.53 -3.68 41.49
CA ALA A 245 -8.50 -4.95 40.76
C ALA A 245 -8.90 -4.79 39.29
N ILE A 246 -9.97 -4.05 38.99
CA ILE A 246 -10.42 -3.79 37.61
C ILE A 246 -9.33 -3.05 36.83
N HIS A 247 -8.81 -1.95 37.36
CA HIS A 247 -7.79 -1.15 36.68
C HIS A 247 -6.48 -1.94 36.53
N PHE A 248 -6.07 -2.71 37.54
CA PHE A 248 -4.91 -3.57 37.46
C PHE A 248 -5.08 -4.67 36.40
N ALA A 249 -6.27 -5.29 36.32
CA ALA A 249 -6.62 -6.24 35.27
C ALA A 249 -6.50 -5.63 33.87
N HIS A 250 -6.99 -4.38 33.69
CA HIS A 250 -6.87 -3.64 32.44
C HIS A 250 -5.41 -3.42 32.06
N ARG A 251 -4.55 -3.04 33.01
CA ARG A 251 -3.10 -2.90 32.76
C ARG A 251 -2.45 -4.23 32.32
N LEU A 252 -2.79 -5.34 32.97
CA LEU A 252 -2.28 -6.68 32.60
C LEU A 252 -2.78 -7.12 31.22
N GLY A 253 -4.06 -6.88 30.93
CA GLY A 253 -4.65 -7.13 29.61
C GLY A 253 -3.97 -6.31 28.51
N ALA A 254 -3.69 -5.03 28.75
CA ALA A 254 -2.93 -4.18 27.85
C ALA A 254 -1.52 -4.73 27.55
N VAL A 255 -0.82 -5.30 28.55
CA VAL A 255 0.48 -5.97 28.34
C VAL A 255 0.32 -7.21 27.45
N ALA A 256 -0.68 -8.06 27.70
CA ALA A 256 -0.94 -9.25 26.87
C ALA A 256 -1.26 -8.86 25.42
N VAL A 257 -2.11 -7.83 25.22
CA VAL A 257 -2.40 -7.26 23.89
C VAL A 257 -1.13 -6.71 23.25
N PHE A 258 -0.32 -5.97 24.00
CA PHE A 258 0.93 -5.40 23.50
C PHE A 258 1.88 -6.47 22.97
N LEU A 259 2.08 -7.54 23.74
CA LEU A 259 2.97 -8.65 23.35
C LEU A 259 2.47 -9.35 22.08
N VAL A 260 1.19 -9.74 22.04
CA VAL A 260 0.63 -10.48 20.89
C VAL A 260 0.57 -9.61 19.64
N LEU A 261 0.14 -8.35 19.76
CA LEU A 261 0.06 -7.44 18.60
C LEU A 261 1.45 -6.99 18.13
N SER A 262 2.45 -6.89 19.01
CA SER A 262 3.84 -6.64 18.61
C SER A 262 4.41 -7.83 17.83
N LEU A 263 4.18 -9.07 18.28
CA LEU A 263 4.57 -10.26 17.54
C LEU A 263 3.87 -10.34 16.17
N LEU A 264 2.57 -10.00 16.11
CA LEU A 264 1.86 -9.90 14.84
C LEU A 264 2.46 -8.82 13.94
N ALA A 265 2.73 -7.62 14.46
CA ALA A 265 3.27 -6.51 13.71
C ALA A 265 4.67 -6.82 13.18
N MET A 266 5.56 -7.37 14.01
CA MET A 266 6.89 -7.83 13.63
C MET A 266 6.81 -8.95 12.58
N GLY A 267 5.97 -9.96 12.84
CA GLY A 267 5.79 -11.09 11.92
C GLY A 267 5.21 -10.65 10.57
N ALA A 268 4.23 -9.75 10.55
CA ALA A 268 3.59 -9.28 9.33
C ALA A 268 4.42 -8.25 8.55
N SER A 269 5.25 -7.45 9.23
CA SER A 269 6.16 -6.49 8.59
C SER A 269 7.44 -7.15 8.04
N SER A 270 7.94 -8.20 8.72
CA SER A 270 9.13 -8.95 8.28
C SER A 270 8.81 -10.05 7.26
N ASN A 271 7.61 -10.64 7.30
CA ASN A 271 7.22 -11.71 6.40
C ASN A 271 6.86 -11.18 5.01
N ARG A 272 7.69 -11.52 4.03
CA ARG A 272 7.52 -11.08 2.64
C ARG A 272 6.29 -11.68 1.95
N ASN A 273 5.77 -12.80 2.42
CA ASN A 273 4.50 -13.38 1.93
C ASN A 273 3.28 -12.61 2.45
N ALA A 274 3.47 -11.75 3.47
CA ALA A 274 2.48 -10.88 4.06
C ALA A 274 2.56 -9.43 3.51
N ALA A 275 3.20 -9.21 2.35
CA ALA A 275 3.36 -7.87 1.76
C ALA A 275 2.08 -6.99 1.72
N PRO A 276 0.88 -7.53 1.40
CA PRO A 276 -0.37 -6.76 1.45
C PRO A 276 -0.71 -6.15 2.81
N ILE A 277 -0.22 -6.75 3.90
CA ILE A 277 -0.46 -6.30 5.28
C ILE A 277 0.77 -5.68 5.95
N SER A 278 1.90 -5.53 5.23
CA SER A 278 3.13 -4.98 5.79
C SER A 278 2.99 -3.51 6.24
N LYS A 279 2.37 -2.65 5.42
CA LYS A 279 2.06 -1.26 5.80
C LYS A 279 1.07 -1.17 6.97
N PRO A 280 -0.08 -1.90 6.95
CA PRO A 280 -0.94 -2.04 8.12
C PRO A 280 -0.19 -2.49 9.38
N ALA A 281 0.79 -3.39 9.27
CA ALA A 281 1.58 -3.87 10.40
C ALA A 281 2.54 -2.81 10.97
N VAL A 282 3.13 -1.96 10.14
CA VAL A 282 3.91 -0.80 10.63
C VAL A 282 3.00 0.20 11.34
N LEU A 283 1.83 0.48 10.76
CA LEU A 283 0.81 1.31 11.40
C LEU A 283 0.32 0.70 12.73
N LEU A 284 0.22 -0.64 12.81
CA LEU A 284 -0.12 -1.36 14.03
C LEU A 284 0.89 -1.06 15.14
N SER A 285 2.20 -1.13 14.86
CA SER A 285 3.24 -0.80 15.84
C SER A 285 3.13 0.65 16.34
N PHE A 286 2.89 1.60 15.43
CA PHE A 286 2.72 3.01 15.80
C PHE A 286 1.48 3.24 16.68
N LEU A 287 0.32 2.72 16.27
CA LEU A 287 -0.93 2.84 17.03
C LEU A 287 -0.82 2.17 18.40
N LEU A 288 -0.12 1.03 18.48
CA LEU A 288 0.08 0.30 19.73
C LEU A 288 0.95 1.08 20.73
N LEU A 289 2.06 1.66 20.27
CA LEU A 289 2.90 2.53 21.11
C LEU A 289 2.14 3.77 21.57
N LEU A 290 1.36 4.39 20.67
CA LEU A 290 0.53 5.54 20.99
C LEU A 290 -0.56 5.18 22.02
N GLN A 291 -1.21 4.01 21.88
CA GLN A 291 -2.24 3.54 22.81
C GLN A 291 -1.68 3.36 24.23
N VAL A 292 -0.53 2.68 24.35
CA VAL A 292 0.14 2.46 25.64
C VAL A 292 0.59 3.80 26.23
N GLY A 293 1.20 4.67 25.42
CA GLY A 293 1.63 6.00 25.85
C GLY A 293 0.46 6.85 26.39
N LEU A 294 -0.67 6.87 25.69
CA LEU A 294 -1.88 7.56 26.15
C LEU A 294 -2.48 6.93 27.41
N GLY A 295 -2.39 5.60 27.57
CA GLY A 295 -2.84 4.90 28.78
C GLY A 295 -2.00 5.29 30.00
N VAL A 296 -0.67 5.27 29.86
CA VAL A 296 0.27 5.73 30.90
C VAL A 296 0.04 7.21 31.23
N LEU A 297 -0.08 8.05 30.20
CA LEU A 297 -0.32 9.48 30.37
C LEU A 297 -1.66 9.76 31.08
N SER A 298 -2.69 8.95 30.81
CA SER A 298 -3.99 9.06 31.49
C SER A 298 -3.86 8.83 33.00
N VAL A 299 -2.97 7.94 33.45
CA VAL A 299 -2.71 7.74 34.88
C VAL A 299 -1.88 8.90 35.44
N LEU A 300 -0.74 9.20 34.81
CA LEU A 300 0.21 10.21 35.30
C LEU A 300 -0.41 11.62 35.40
N LEU A 301 -1.30 11.97 34.47
CA LEU A 301 -1.99 13.27 34.45
C LEU A 301 -3.36 13.25 35.15
N ARG A 302 -3.70 12.17 35.87
CA ARG A 302 -4.96 12.04 36.62
C ARG A 302 -6.22 12.19 35.74
N LEU A 303 -6.23 11.44 34.64
CA LEU A 303 -7.33 11.26 33.68
C LEU A 303 -7.84 12.56 33.02
N PRO A 304 -7.01 13.34 32.30
CA PRO A 304 -7.51 14.48 31.54
C PRO A 304 -8.47 14.00 30.45
N VAL A 305 -9.63 14.67 30.33
CA VAL A 305 -10.68 14.31 29.36
C VAL A 305 -10.13 14.15 27.94
N ALA A 306 -9.26 15.06 27.50
CA ALA A 306 -8.67 15.01 26.17
C ALA A 306 -7.79 13.77 25.95
N VAL A 307 -6.99 13.38 26.95
CA VAL A 307 -6.11 12.20 26.86
C VAL A 307 -6.95 10.92 26.88
N ALA A 308 -7.97 10.85 27.72
CA ALA A 308 -8.86 9.70 27.79
C ALA A 308 -9.70 9.52 26.51
N VAL A 309 -10.21 10.61 25.92
CA VAL A 309 -10.89 10.58 24.61
C VAL A 309 -9.91 10.16 23.50
N ALA A 310 -8.68 10.68 23.50
CA ALA A 310 -7.65 10.26 22.55
C ALA A 310 -7.30 8.77 22.70
N HIS A 311 -7.23 8.25 23.93
CA HIS A 311 -7.01 6.84 24.21
C HIS A 311 -8.13 5.95 23.62
N GLN A 312 -9.39 6.38 23.69
CA GLN A 312 -10.50 5.65 23.03
C GLN A 312 -10.45 5.78 21.50
N ALA A 313 -10.07 6.95 20.98
CA ALA A 313 -9.93 7.16 19.53
C ALA A 313 -8.88 6.22 18.94
N VAL A 314 -7.72 6.11 19.58
CA VAL A 314 -6.63 5.24 19.13
C VAL A 314 -7.00 3.77 19.31
N ALA A 315 -7.75 3.38 20.35
CA ALA A 315 -8.31 2.02 20.47
C ALA A 315 -9.23 1.66 19.29
N ALA A 316 -10.05 2.61 18.82
CA ALA A 316 -10.93 2.40 17.67
C ALA A 316 -10.11 2.22 16.38
N LEU A 317 -9.08 3.05 16.17
CA LEU A 317 -8.17 2.91 15.03
C LEU A 317 -7.37 1.60 15.08
N LEU A 318 -6.97 1.17 16.27
CA LEU A 318 -6.29 -0.10 16.50
C LEU A 318 -7.20 -1.28 16.14
N LEU A 319 -8.47 -1.25 16.56
CA LEU A 319 -9.47 -2.24 16.18
C LEU A 319 -9.65 -2.32 14.66
N LEU A 320 -9.81 -1.16 14.00
CA LEU A 320 -9.93 -1.10 12.54
C LEU A 320 -8.70 -1.70 11.85
N ASN A 321 -7.50 -1.37 12.31
CA ASN A 321 -6.25 -1.90 11.77
C ASN A 321 -6.12 -3.42 11.96
N VAL A 322 -6.44 -3.95 13.16
CA VAL A 322 -6.41 -5.39 13.42
C VAL A 322 -7.47 -6.15 12.61
N VAL A 323 -8.66 -5.56 12.41
CA VAL A 323 -9.68 -6.11 11.49
C VAL A 323 -9.16 -6.12 10.05
N HIS A 324 -8.48 -5.04 9.61
CA HIS A 324 -7.85 -4.99 8.29
C HIS A 324 -6.91 -6.19 8.07
N ILE A 325 -5.95 -6.37 8.99
CA ILE A 325 -4.96 -7.46 8.93
C ILE A 325 -5.66 -8.82 8.92
N ASN A 326 -6.67 -9.02 9.77
CA ASN A 326 -7.44 -10.25 9.83
C ASN A 326 -8.16 -10.57 8.51
N VAL A 327 -8.78 -9.59 7.86
CA VAL A 327 -9.50 -9.79 6.59
C VAL A 327 -8.56 -10.26 5.49
N TYR A 328 -7.40 -9.61 5.35
CA TYR A 328 -6.39 -9.96 4.34
C TYR A 328 -5.69 -11.30 4.62
N LEU A 329 -5.64 -11.75 5.88
CA LEU A 329 -5.14 -13.06 6.28
C LEU A 329 -6.19 -14.19 6.17
N ARG A 330 -7.49 -13.88 6.28
CA ARG A 330 -8.60 -14.88 6.30
C ARG A 330 -8.94 -15.43 4.92
N ARG A 331 -8.73 -14.66 3.84
CA ARG A 331 -9.14 -15.10 2.50
C ARG A 331 -8.19 -16.18 1.98
N ARG A 332 -8.56 -17.43 2.20
CA ARG A 332 -8.24 -18.48 1.24
C ARG A 332 -9.04 -18.13 -0.02
N LEU A 333 -8.38 -17.88 -1.15
CA LEU A 333 -9.01 -18.22 -2.43
C LEU A 333 -9.53 -19.66 -2.26
N PRO A 334 -10.70 -20.03 -2.81
CA PRO A 334 -11.02 -21.44 -2.92
C PRO A 334 -9.75 -22.09 -3.44
N GLU A 335 -9.20 -22.99 -2.63
CA GLU A 335 -8.32 -24.04 -3.14
C GLU A 335 -9.10 -24.50 -4.35
N ALA A 336 -8.57 -24.21 -5.55
CA ALA A 336 -9.15 -24.74 -6.76
C ALA A 336 -9.35 -26.20 -6.40
N ALA A 337 -10.63 -26.61 -6.26
CA ALA A 337 -10.96 -27.98 -5.93
C ALA A 337 -10.02 -28.77 -6.83
N ALA A 338 -9.23 -29.67 -6.24
CA ALA A 338 -8.37 -30.54 -7.00
C ALA A 338 -9.28 -31.22 -8.02
N VAL A 339 -9.38 -30.61 -9.20
CA VAL A 339 -9.97 -31.21 -10.37
C VAL A 339 -8.94 -32.30 -10.62
N PRO A 340 -9.34 -33.58 -10.55
CA PRO A 340 -8.46 -34.65 -10.97
C PRO A 340 -7.88 -34.23 -12.31
N ALA A 341 -6.56 -34.36 -12.48
CA ALA A 341 -5.88 -33.95 -13.69
C ALA A 341 -6.54 -34.62 -14.91
N GLU A 342 -7.52 -33.93 -15.49
CA GLU A 342 -8.08 -34.28 -16.77
C GLU A 342 -7.11 -33.70 -17.77
N VAL A 343 -6.41 -34.60 -18.45
CA VAL A 343 -5.51 -34.30 -19.56
C VAL A 343 -6.25 -33.30 -20.47
N PRO A 344 -5.74 -32.07 -20.66
CA PRO A 344 -6.39 -31.15 -21.56
C PRO A 344 -6.23 -31.71 -22.96
N VAL A 345 -7.31 -32.30 -23.48
CA VAL A 345 -7.50 -32.46 -24.91
C VAL A 345 -7.39 -31.06 -25.50
N ARG A 346 -6.29 -30.85 -26.24
CA ARG A 346 -6.06 -29.67 -27.06
C ARG A 346 -7.36 -29.28 -27.77
N PRO A 347 -7.90 -28.07 -27.60
CA PRO A 347 -8.79 -27.54 -28.62
C PRO A 347 -7.98 -27.45 -29.94
N PRO A 348 -8.59 -27.74 -31.10
CA PRO A 348 -7.90 -27.59 -32.37
C PRO A 348 -7.41 -26.15 -32.46
N VAL A 349 -6.12 -26.03 -32.74
CA VAL A 349 -5.39 -24.78 -32.91
C VAL A 349 -6.15 -23.92 -33.92
N ALA A 350 -6.83 -22.88 -33.46
CA ALA A 350 -7.13 -21.76 -34.32
C ALA A 350 -5.79 -21.21 -34.78
N ALA A 351 -5.57 -21.21 -36.09
CA ALA A 351 -4.36 -20.71 -36.71
C ALA A 351 -4.04 -19.31 -36.15
N VAL A 352 -2.82 -19.17 -35.61
CA VAL A 352 -2.22 -17.86 -35.34
C VAL A 352 -2.32 -17.08 -36.66
N PRO A 353 -2.96 -15.90 -36.69
CA PRO A 353 -2.94 -15.08 -37.88
C PRO A 353 -1.46 -14.82 -38.23
N PRO A 354 -1.09 -14.85 -39.52
CA PRO A 354 0.29 -14.62 -39.93
C PRO A 354 0.79 -13.31 -39.32
N PRO A 355 2.09 -13.21 -38.98
CA PRO A 355 2.64 -12.00 -38.40
C PRO A 355 2.23 -10.81 -39.27
N PRO A 356 1.71 -9.71 -38.68
CA PRO A 356 1.41 -8.52 -39.46
C PRO A 356 2.68 -8.14 -40.24
N ALA A 357 2.49 -7.70 -41.48
CA ALA A 357 3.54 -7.14 -42.34
C ALA A 357 4.41 -6.17 -41.53
N PRO A 358 5.71 -6.00 -41.85
CA PRO A 358 6.63 -5.19 -41.06
C PRO A 358 6.07 -3.79 -40.86
N GLU A 359 5.39 -3.58 -39.73
CA GLU A 359 5.01 -2.26 -39.26
C GLU A 359 6.32 -1.49 -39.09
N ASN A 360 6.35 -0.25 -39.58
CA ASN A 360 7.49 0.63 -39.38
C ASN A 360 7.88 0.59 -37.91
N LEU A 361 9.11 0.13 -37.61
CA LEU A 361 9.61 -0.03 -36.24
C LEU A 361 9.50 1.27 -35.43
N PHE A 362 9.61 2.40 -36.12
CA PHE A 362 9.36 3.73 -35.60
C PHE A 362 7.90 3.96 -35.19
N GLU A 363 6.92 3.52 -35.99
CA GLU A 363 5.49 3.64 -35.66
C GLU A 363 5.13 2.85 -34.40
N ARG A 364 5.73 1.67 -34.22
CA ARG A 364 5.55 0.88 -33.01
C ARG A 364 6.17 1.57 -31.79
N LEU A 365 7.40 2.08 -31.89
CA LEU A 365 8.03 2.85 -30.80
C LEU A 365 7.20 4.10 -30.45
N ARG A 366 6.75 4.84 -31.48
CA ARG A 366 5.90 6.02 -31.36
C ARG A 366 4.58 5.69 -30.67
N GLY A 367 3.92 4.59 -31.05
CA GLY A 367 2.69 4.13 -30.42
C GLY A 367 2.87 3.76 -28.95
N GLN A 368 3.95 3.04 -28.61
CA GLN A 368 4.21 2.60 -27.23
C GLN A 368 4.61 3.78 -26.32
N LEU A 369 5.31 4.79 -26.83
CA LEU A 369 5.61 6.01 -26.05
C LEU A 369 4.42 6.98 -25.94
N GLY A 370 3.25 6.63 -26.49
CA GLY A 370 2.09 7.52 -26.59
C GLY A 370 1.65 8.18 -25.27
N LYS A 371 1.77 7.50 -24.13
CA LYS A 371 1.44 8.08 -22.81
C LYS A 371 2.47 9.11 -22.34
N THR A 372 3.76 8.82 -22.47
CA THR A 372 4.83 9.77 -22.15
C THR A 372 4.77 10.96 -23.11
N ARG A 373 4.53 10.69 -24.39
CA ARG A 373 4.26 11.72 -25.39
C ARG A 373 3.07 12.57 -25.00
N SER A 374 1.91 12.00 -24.63
CA SER A 374 0.71 12.76 -24.22
C SER A 374 0.95 13.74 -23.08
N SER A 375 1.84 13.38 -22.14
CA SER A 375 2.26 14.28 -21.06
C SER A 375 3.13 15.43 -21.59
N LEU A 376 3.97 15.15 -22.59
CA LEU A 376 4.78 16.13 -23.29
C LEU A 376 4.02 16.88 -24.41
N THR A 377 2.85 16.42 -24.87
CA THR A 377 2.10 17.13 -25.93
C THR A 377 1.46 18.41 -25.41
N GLY A 378 1.21 18.50 -24.10
CA GLY A 378 0.88 19.77 -23.42
C GLY A 378 1.98 20.83 -23.64
N LEU A 379 3.24 20.39 -23.56
CA LEU A 379 4.44 21.18 -23.88
C LEU A 379 4.43 21.66 -25.33
N LEU A 380 4.20 20.75 -26.27
CA LEU A 380 4.21 21.04 -27.71
C LEU A 380 3.06 21.98 -28.13
N SER A 381 1.94 21.94 -27.41
CA SER A 381 0.79 22.82 -27.59
C SER A 381 1.05 24.24 -27.04
N ALA A 382 1.73 24.34 -25.90
CA ALA A 382 2.17 25.62 -25.31
C ALA A 382 3.19 26.32 -26.22
N LEU A 383 4.14 25.55 -26.78
CA LEU A 383 5.13 26.03 -27.76
C LEU A 383 4.52 26.54 -29.07
N GLY A 384 3.26 26.22 -29.38
CA GLY A 384 2.54 26.70 -30.57
C GLY A 384 1.81 28.05 -30.40
N ARG A 385 1.78 28.63 -29.19
CA ARG A 385 0.89 29.77 -28.83
C ARG A 385 1.57 31.15 -28.73
N GLY A 386 2.62 31.41 -29.51
CA GLY A 386 3.15 32.78 -29.68
C GLY A 386 4.34 33.11 -28.77
N ARG A 387 4.45 34.41 -28.38
CA ARG A 387 5.65 35.03 -27.80
C ARG A 387 6.24 34.21 -26.65
N ILE A 388 7.54 33.98 -26.71
CA ILE A 388 8.32 33.34 -25.65
C ILE A 388 8.48 34.35 -24.52
N ASP A 389 7.96 34.02 -23.35
CA ASP A 389 8.06 34.80 -22.12
C ASP A 389 8.38 33.89 -20.93
N ARG A 390 8.53 34.48 -19.74
CA ARG A 390 8.83 33.72 -18.53
C ARG A 390 7.71 32.74 -18.15
N ALA A 391 6.46 33.09 -18.44
CA ALA A 391 5.32 32.23 -18.12
C ALA A 391 5.34 30.93 -18.94
N LEU A 392 5.75 30.99 -20.21
CA LEU A 392 5.95 29.81 -21.04
C LEU A 392 7.09 28.92 -20.52
N LEU A 393 8.20 29.51 -20.06
CA LEU A 393 9.30 28.74 -19.47
C LEU A 393 8.88 28.04 -18.16
N ASP A 394 8.08 28.70 -17.32
CA ASP A 394 7.53 28.10 -16.10
C ASP A 394 6.59 26.92 -16.42
N GLU A 395 5.77 27.03 -17.47
CA GLU A 395 4.92 25.93 -17.94
C GLU A 395 5.77 24.76 -18.47
N ILE A 396 6.85 25.05 -19.20
CA ILE A 396 7.80 24.04 -19.67
C ILE A 396 8.47 23.32 -18.48
N GLU A 397 8.87 24.07 -17.44
CA GLU A 397 9.45 23.53 -16.22
C GLU A 397 8.49 22.55 -15.54
N GLU A 398 7.24 22.95 -15.35
CA GLU A 398 6.22 22.13 -14.69
C GLU A 398 6.01 20.79 -15.43
N GLN A 399 5.88 20.84 -16.76
CA GLN A 399 5.67 19.64 -17.58
C GLN A 399 6.87 18.69 -17.54
N LEU A 400 8.10 19.20 -17.61
CA LEU A 400 9.32 18.38 -17.51
C LEU A 400 9.41 17.72 -16.12
N LEU A 401 9.05 18.42 -15.06
CA LEU A 401 9.01 17.87 -13.71
C LEU A 401 7.92 16.78 -13.56
N MET A 402 6.71 17.01 -14.10
CA MET A 402 5.63 16.02 -14.10
C MET A 402 5.99 14.74 -14.86
N ALA A 403 6.77 14.87 -15.93
CA ALA A 403 7.30 13.74 -16.71
C ALA A 403 8.46 12.99 -16.02
N ASP A 404 8.83 13.36 -14.78
CA ASP A 404 9.94 12.78 -14.00
C ASP A 404 11.34 13.01 -14.63
N VAL A 405 11.54 14.10 -15.39
CA VAL A 405 12.87 14.50 -15.94
C VAL A 405 13.88 14.84 -14.85
N GLY A 406 13.41 15.25 -13.67
CA GLY A 406 14.21 15.53 -12.49
C GLY A 406 14.70 16.98 -12.40
N VAL A 407 14.66 17.53 -11.18
CA VAL A 407 14.92 18.96 -10.90
C VAL A 407 16.24 19.48 -11.48
N PRO A 408 17.40 18.79 -11.32
CA PRO A 408 18.66 19.32 -11.83
C PRO A 408 18.68 19.45 -13.36
N VAL A 409 18.16 18.44 -14.05
CA VAL A 409 18.10 18.41 -15.53
C VAL A 409 17.10 19.43 -16.05
N THR A 410 15.92 19.53 -15.43
CA THR A 410 14.93 20.54 -15.81
C THR A 410 15.51 21.95 -15.67
N ARG A 411 16.19 22.27 -14.55
CA ARG A 411 16.81 23.59 -14.36
C ARG A 411 17.87 23.90 -15.42
N GLU A 412 18.69 22.92 -15.77
CA GLU A 412 19.68 23.05 -16.85
C GLU A 412 19.00 23.38 -18.19
N ILE A 413 17.92 22.66 -18.51
CA ILE A 413 17.14 22.89 -19.74
C ILE A 413 16.51 24.30 -19.72
N ILE A 414 15.84 24.69 -18.64
CA ILE A 414 15.16 25.99 -18.56
C ILE A 414 16.15 27.15 -18.61
N ALA A 415 17.30 27.03 -17.95
CA ALA A 415 18.36 28.05 -18.02
C ALA A 415 18.90 28.21 -19.44
N ASP A 416 19.07 27.12 -20.19
CA ASP A 416 19.46 27.16 -21.60
C ASP A 416 18.38 27.82 -22.45
N LEU A 417 17.12 27.40 -22.32
CA LEU A 417 16.02 27.97 -23.10
C LEU A 417 15.78 29.46 -22.80
N GLY A 418 16.05 29.91 -21.57
CA GLY A 418 15.91 31.30 -21.13
C GLY A 418 17.04 32.25 -21.54
N SER A 419 18.18 31.75 -22.02
CA SER A 419 19.35 32.59 -22.32
C SER A 419 19.11 33.66 -23.39
N ASP A 420 18.11 33.45 -24.24
CA ASP A 420 17.81 34.32 -25.39
C ASP A 420 16.77 35.39 -25.03
N LEU A 421 15.94 35.16 -24.00
CA LEU A 421 15.03 36.18 -23.45
C LEU A 421 15.80 37.38 -22.90
N ASP A 422 16.94 37.12 -22.28
CA ASP A 422 17.84 38.16 -21.77
C ASP A 422 18.53 38.95 -22.91
N ARG A 423 18.52 38.43 -24.14
CA ARG A 423 19.11 39.06 -25.35
C ARG A 423 18.10 39.82 -26.21
N GLN A 424 16.83 39.87 -25.82
CA GLN A 424 15.73 40.53 -26.56
C GLN A 424 15.52 40.05 -28.00
N GLU A 425 15.92 38.82 -28.34
CA GLU A 425 15.65 38.28 -29.68
C GLU A 425 14.20 37.78 -29.80
N PRO A 426 13.49 38.06 -30.90
CA PRO A 426 12.16 37.51 -31.14
C PRO A 426 12.26 36.01 -31.38
N ALA A 427 11.94 35.22 -30.35
CA ALA A 427 12.07 33.78 -30.41
C ALA A 427 10.79 33.13 -30.99
N ASP A 428 10.97 32.30 -32.02
CA ASP A 428 9.92 31.50 -32.68
C ASP A 428 9.65 30.22 -31.87
N GLY A 429 8.37 29.86 -31.68
CA GLY A 429 7.95 28.66 -30.97
C GLY A 429 8.48 27.36 -31.60
N ARG A 430 8.71 27.34 -32.92
CA ARG A 430 9.40 26.23 -33.59
C ARG A 430 10.88 26.15 -33.20
N ALA A 431 11.58 27.27 -33.20
CA ALA A 431 12.98 27.32 -32.78
C ALA A 431 13.16 26.87 -31.32
N LEU A 432 12.24 27.23 -30.43
CA LEU A 432 12.25 26.78 -29.04
C LEU A 432 12.00 25.27 -28.90
N ARG A 433 11.08 24.72 -29.70
CA ARG A 433 10.85 23.27 -29.77
C ARG A 433 12.09 22.53 -30.23
N ASP A 434 12.73 22.99 -31.30
CA ASP A 434 13.94 22.38 -31.85
C ASP A 434 15.10 22.47 -30.87
N ARG A 435 15.23 23.59 -30.14
CA ARG A 435 16.22 23.75 -29.08
C ARG A 435 15.99 22.80 -27.92
N LEU A 436 14.75 22.67 -27.44
CA LEU A 436 14.41 21.70 -26.39
C LEU A 436 14.70 20.25 -26.85
N ARG A 437 14.31 19.89 -28.08
CA ARG A 437 14.62 18.60 -28.68
C ARG A 437 16.13 18.36 -28.70
N GLY A 438 16.90 19.35 -29.16
CA GLY A 438 18.36 19.32 -29.18
C GLY A 438 18.96 19.08 -27.79
N ARG A 439 18.48 19.78 -26.76
CA ARG A 439 18.97 19.60 -25.39
C ARG A 439 18.66 18.25 -24.78
N LEU A 440 17.45 17.74 -24.97
CA LEU A 440 17.10 16.40 -24.51
C LEU A 440 17.94 15.33 -25.22
N LEU A 441 18.21 15.52 -26.51
CA LEU A 441 19.11 14.65 -27.27
C LEU A 441 20.54 14.71 -26.74
N ASP A 442 21.09 15.90 -26.51
CA ASP A 442 22.45 16.11 -25.97
C ASP A 442 22.66 15.40 -24.63
N ILE A 443 21.63 15.38 -23.77
CA ILE A 443 21.68 14.71 -22.46
C ILE A 443 21.80 13.19 -22.61
N VAL A 444 21.04 12.60 -23.52
CA VAL A 444 20.88 11.13 -23.58
C VAL A 444 21.79 10.47 -24.61
N ARG A 445 22.24 11.20 -25.64
CA ARG A 445 23.10 10.70 -26.71
C ARG A 445 24.41 10.06 -26.22
N PRO A 446 25.13 10.59 -25.21
CA PRO A 446 26.33 9.94 -24.69
C PRO A 446 26.09 8.55 -24.09
N CYS A 447 24.85 8.25 -23.68
CA CYS A 447 24.47 6.96 -23.13
C CYS A 447 23.91 6.00 -24.18
N SER A 448 23.75 6.40 -25.44
CA SER A 448 23.28 5.55 -26.53
C SER A 448 24.44 4.73 -27.10
N VAL A 449 24.84 3.70 -26.35
CA VAL A 449 25.93 2.80 -26.72
C VAL A 449 25.40 1.36 -26.71
N PRO A 450 25.37 0.68 -27.87
CA PRO A 450 24.85 -0.69 -27.95
C PRO A 450 25.74 -1.66 -27.17
N LEU A 451 25.16 -2.81 -26.79
CA LEU A 451 25.92 -3.90 -26.19
C LEU A 451 26.80 -4.53 -27.28
N VAL A 452 28.10 -4.61 -27.03
CA VAL A 452 29.07 -5.24 -27.94
C VAL A 452 29.64 -6.48 -27.26
N ILE A 453 29.63 -7.60 -27.97
CA ILE A 453 30.12 -8.90 -27.49
C ILE A 453 31.36 -9.27 -28.32
N PRO A 454 32.58 -9.11 -27.77
CA PRO A 454 33.80 -9.41 -28.50
C PRO A 454 33.91 -10.93 -28.79
N PRO A 455 34.21 -11.34 -30.04
CA PRO A 455 34.29 -12.76 -30.42
C PRO A 455 35.31 -13.59 -29.62
N GLU A 456 36.35 -12.94 -29.12
CA GLU A 456 37.46 -13.52 -28.35
C GLU A 456 37.11 -13.79 -26.87
N VAL A 457 36.03 -13.20 -26.35
CA VAL A 457 35.60 -13.37 -24.96
C VAL A 457 34.55 -14.47 -24.88
N ARG A 458 34.92 -15.66 -24.37
CA ARG A 458 34.01 -16.81 -24.24
C ARG A 458 34.18 -17.57 -22.92
N PRO A 459 33.13 -17.66 -22.07
CA PRO A 459 31.81 -17.04 -22.22
C PRO A 459 31.83 -15.53 -21.88
N PHE A 460 31.14 -14.72 -22.67
CA PHE A 460 30.79 -13.35 -22.30
C PHE A 460 29.72 -13.38 -21.20
N VAL A 461 30.12 -13.09 -19.96
CA VAL A 461 29.26 -13.11 -18.78
C VAL A 461 28.49 -11.79 -18.58
N ILE A 462 27.15 -11.85 -18.66
CA ILE A 462 26.21 -10.76 -18.36
C ILE A 462 25.56 -11.02 -17.01
N LEU A 463 25.82 -10.14 -16.03
CA LEU A 463 25.17 -10.18 -14.72
C LEU A 463 23.97 -9.22 -14.70
N VAL A 464 22.76 -9.75 -14.62
CA VAL A 464 21.54 -8.94 -14.63
C VAL A 464 21.09 -8.66 -13.20
N VAL A 465 21.02 -7.37 -12.84
CA VAL A 465 20.68 -6.89 -11.50
C VAL A 465 19.49 -5.94 -11.53
N GLY A 466 18.92 -5.64 -10.35
CA GLY A 466 17.76 -4.75 -10.21
C GLY A 466 16.71 -5.32 -9.26
N VAL A 467 15.70 -4.54 -8.95
CA VAL A 467 14.74 -4.93 -7.90
C VAL A 467 13.68 -5.91 -8.40
N ASN A 468 12.89 -6.48 -7.50
CA ASN A 468 11.81 -7.38 -7.89
C ASN A 468 10.70 -6.61 -8.61
N GLY A 469 10.15 -7.21 -9.67
CA GLY A 469 9.01 -6.64 -10.41
C GLY A 469 9.37 -5.62 -11.49
N VAL A 470 10.65 -5.26 -11.67
CA VAL A 470 11.12 -4.37 -12.76
C VAL A 470 11.31 -5.10 -14.10
N GLY A 471 11.12 -6.42 -14.14
CA GLY A 471 11.17 -7.19 -15.37
C GLY A 471 12.50 -7.93 -15.65
N LYS A 472 13.41 -8.10 -14.67
CA LYS A 472 14.70 -8.81 -14.85
C LYS A 472 14.62 -10.13 -15.64
N THR A 473 13.89 -11.11 -15.11
CA THR A 473 13.77 -12.45 -15.71
C THR A 473 13.13 -12.39 -17.11
N THR A 474 12.19 -11.46 -17.33
CA THR A 474 11.59 -11.21 -18.66
C THR A 474 12.63 -10.61 -19.62
N THR A 475 13.41 -9.62 -19.19
CA THR A 475 14.51 -9.04 -19.97
C THR A 475 15.55 -10.09 -20.32
N ILE A 476 15.91 -10.97 -19.39
CA ILE A 476 16.84 -12.09 -19.64
C ILE A 476 16.29 -13.00 -20.74
N GLY A 477 15.02 -13.41 -20.64
CA GLY A 477 14.39 -14.26 -21.66
C GLY A 477 14.37 -13.64 -23.06
N LYS A 478 14.02 -12.34 -23.15
CA LYS A 478 14.03 -11.60 -24.42
C LYS A 478 15.44 -11.43 -24.99
N LEU A 479 16.40 -11.03 -24.15
CA LEU A 479 17.80 -10.86 -24.54
C LEU A 479 18.42 -12.19 -25.00
N ALA A 480 18.17 -13.26 -24.28
CA ALA A 480 18.66 -14.60 -24.63
C ALA A 480 18.14 -15.05 -25.99
N LYS A 481 16.84 -14.85 -26.27
CA LYS A 481 16.26 -15.19 -27.57
C LYS A 481 16.83 -14.31 -28.69
N ARG A 482 17.01 -13.02 -28.44
CA ARG A 482 17.62 -12.10 -29.40
C ARG A 482 19.04 -12.51 -29.77
N LEU A 483 19.91 -12.74 -28.78
CA LEU A 483 21.30 -13.15 -29.00
C LEU A 483 21.38 -14.52 -29.72
N GLN A 484 20.46 -15.44 -29.41
CA GLN A 484 20.33 -16.69 -30.16
C GLN A 484 19.96 -16.44 -31.64
N ASN A 485 19.06 -15.50 -31.92
CA ASN A 485 18.70 -15.15 -33.30
C ASN A 485 19.85 -14.43 -34.05
N GLU A 486 20.76 -13.78 -33.32
CA GLU A 486 22.00 -13.19 -33.85
C GLU A 486 23.10 -14.25 -34.09
N GLY A 487 22.84 -15.52 -33.74
CA GLY A 487 23.71 -16.66 -34.02
C GLY A 487 24.61 -17.08 -32.86
N HIS A 488 24.48 -16.45 -31.69
CA HIS A 488 25.27 -16.80 -30.50
C HIS A 488 24.69 -18.02 -29.76
N SER A 489 25.57 -18.87 -29.24
CA SER A 489 25.17 -19.86 -28.24
C SER A 489 25.02 -19.20 -26.87
N VAL A 490 23.86 -19.42 -26.22
CA VAL A 490 23.50 -18.76 -24.96
C VAL A 490 23.25 -19.82 -23.88
N MET A 491 23.66 -19.53 -22.65
CA MET A 491 23.31 -20.26 -21.43
C MET A 491 22.76 -19.31 -20.37
N LEU A 492 21.86 -19.79 -19.52
CA LEU A 492 21.27 -19.02 -18.43
C LEU A 492 21.69 -19.57 -17.07
N ALA A 493 21.90 -18.69 -16.09
CA ALA A 493 22.11 -19.07 -14.69
C ALA A 493 20.97 -18.56 -13.81
N ALA A 494 20.32 -19.44 -13.07
CA ALA A 494 19.19 -19.13 -12.19
C ALA A 494 19.66 -18.67 -10.80
N GLY A 495 20.30 -17.50 -10.73
CA GLY A 495 20.84 -16.94 -9.48
C GLY A 495 19.82 -16.23 -8.57
N ASP A 496 18.54 -16.10 -8.94
CA ASP A 496 17.46 -15.73 -7.98
C ASP A 496 16.97 -16.98 -7.21
N THR A 497 17.90 -17.64 -6.51
CA THR A 497 17.67 -18.93 -5.82
C THR A 497 16.65 -18.83 -4.68
N PHE A 498 16.47 -17.62 -4.12
CA PHE A 498 15.52 -17.36 -3.05
C PHE A 498 14.06 -17.47 -3.54
N ARG A 499 13.80 -17.22 -4.82
CA ARG A 499 12.46 -17.31 -5.41
C ARG A 499 12.36 -18.55 -6.27
N ALA A 500 11.80 -19.64 -5.73
CA ALA A 500 11.53 -20.86 -6.50
C ALA A 500 10.81 -20.58 -7.83
N ALA A 501 9.81 -19.69 -7.82
CA ALA A 501 9.10 -19.29 -9.04
C ALA A 501 9.96 -18.51 -10.05
N ALA A 502 11.01 -17.81 -9.62
CA ALA A 502 11.93 -17.12 -10.55
C ALA A 502 12.84 -18.14 -11.26
N VAL A 503 13.33 -19.14 -10.53
CA VAL A 503 14.07 -20.28 -11.10
C VAL A 503 13.21 -21.02 -12.11
N GLU A 504 11.97 -21.39 -11.75
CA GLU A 504 11.01 -22.06 -12.64
C GLU A 504 10.65 -21.20 -13.86
N GLN A 505 10.46 -19.89 -13.67
CA GLN A 505 10.19 -18.96 -14.76
C GLN A 505 11.38 -18.91 -15.75
N LEU A 506 12.61 -18.83 -15.25
CA LEU A 506 13.81 -18.82 -16.10
C LEU A 506 14.01 -20.18 -16.80
N GLN A 507 13.72 -21.30 -16.13
CA GLN A 507 13.73 -22.63 -16.73
C GLN A 507 12.71 -22.74 -17.86
N THR A 508 11.47 -22.27 -17.65
CA THR A 508 10.44 -22.21 -18.70
C THR A 508 10.90 -21.38 -19.91
N TRP A 509 11.57 -20.25 -19.66
CA TRP A 509 12.19 -19.43 -20.71
C TRP A 509 13.28 -20.19 -21.46
N GLY A 510 14.13 -20.93 -20.75
CA GLY A 510 15.15 -21.78 -21.34
C GLY A 510 14.55 -22.90 -22.20
N GLU A 511 13.58 -23.64 -21.66
CA GLU A 511 12.92 -24.76 -22.33
C GLU A 511 12.21 -24.32 -23.62
N ARG A 512 11.46 -23.21 -23.54
CA ARG A 512 10.76 -22.62 -24.69
C ARG A 512 11.71 -22.21 -25.83
N ASN A 513 12.91 -21.75 -25.49
CA ASN A 513 13.89 -21.28 -26.48
C ASN A 513 15.03 -22.29 -26.73
N LYS A 514 14.95 -23.50 -26.16
CA LYS A 514 16.00 -24.53 -26.22
C LYS A 514 17.37 -24.01 -25.75
N ILE A 515 17.37 -23.24 -24.66
CA ILE A 515 18.55 -22.67 -24.01
C ILE A 515 18.80 -23.41 -22.69
N ALA A 516 20.04 -23.83 -22.47
CA ALA A 516 20.41 -24.52 -21.23
C ALA A 516 20.34 -23.57 -20.03
N VAL A 517 19.74 -24.04 -18.94
CA VAL A 517 19.63 -23.28 -17.68
C VAL A 517 20.32 -24.04 -16.56
N ILE A 518 21.30 -23.41 -15.93
CA ILE A 518 21.96 -23.91 -14.73
C ILE A 518 21.19 -23.42 -13.51
N ALA A 519 20.69 -24.35 -12.70
CA ALA A 519 19.90 -24.09 -11.52
C ALA A 519 20.24 -25.10 -10.42
N GLN A 520 20.11 -24.67 -9.17
CA GLN A 520 20.19 -25.54 -7.99
C GLN A 520 18.85 -25.50 -7.22
N HIS A 521 18.77 -26.18 -6.08
CA HIS A 521 17.59 -26.17 -5.22
C HIS A 521 17.29 -24.76 -4.68
N SER A 522 16.01 -24.48 -4.39
CA SER A 522 15.64 -23.17 -3.84
C SER A 522 16.32 -22.91 -2.49
N GLY A 523 16.84 -21.69 -2.31
CA GLY A 523 17.64 -21.31 -1.15
C GLY A 523 19.14 -21.61 -1.26
N ALA A 524 19.61 -22.18 -2.38
CA ALA A 524 21.03 -22.34 -2.65
C ALA A 524 21.78 -20.99 -2.69
N ASP A 525 23.10 -21.00 -2.44
CA ASP A 525 23.93 -19.81 -2.54
C ASP A 525 24.02 -19.34 -4.00
N SER A 526 23.52 -18.14 -4.29
CA SER A 526 23.46 -17.60 -5.66
C SER A 526 24.83 -17.50 -6.32
N ALA A 527 25.87 -17.19 -5.53
CA ALA A 527 27.22 -17.14 -6.06
C ALA A 527 27.74 -18.52 -6.49
N SER A 528 27.38 -19.59 -5.78
CA SER A 528 27.71 -20.96 -6.20
C SER A 528 26.98 -21.35 -7.48
N VAL A 529 25.69 -21.01 -7.62
CA VAL A 529 24.94 -21.29 -8.86
C VAL A 529 25.57 -20.60 -10.07
N ILE A 530 25.99 -19.34 -9.91
CA ILE A 530 26.61 -18.59 -11.00
C ILE A 530 28.03 -19.10 -11.29
N TYR A 531 28.79 -19.48 -10.26
CA TYR A 531 30.10 -20.13 -10.43
C TYR A 531 29.99 -21.41 -11.27
N ASP A 532 29.07 -22.31 -10.90
CA ASP A 532 28.83 -23.55 -11.65
C ASP A 532 28.42 -23.26 -13.10
N ALA A 533 27.66 -22.18 -13.32
CA ALA A 533 27.23 -21.78 -14.65
C ALA A 533 28.36 -21.24 -15.51
N VAL A 534 29.31 -20.48 -14.95
CA VAL A 534 30.51 -20.02 -15.66
C VAL A 534 31.38 -21.21 -16.08
N GLU A 535 31.62 -22.14 -15.16
CA GLU A 535 32.38 -23.36 -15.45
C GLU A 535 31.69 -24.23 -16.51
N ALA A 536 30.36 -24.42 -16.39
CA ALA A 536 29.59 -25.17 -17.38
C ALA A 536 29.58 -24.50 -18.76
N ALA A 537 29.52 -23.17 -18.82
CA ALA A 537 29.59 -22.41 -20.07
C ALA A 537 30.97 -22.53 -20.72
N ARG A 538 32.06 -22.45 -19.94
CA ARG A 538 33.44 -22.69 -20.40
C ARG A 538 33.62 -24.10 -20.95
N ALA A 539 33.22 -25.12 -20.18
CA ALA A 539 33.37 -26.52 -20.58
C ALA A 539 32.59 -26.87 -21.86
N ARG A 540 31.47 -26.18 -22.11
CA ARG A 540 30.63 -26.39 -23.29
C ARG A 540 30.95 -25.45 -24.46
N GLY A 541 31.92 -24.54 -24.30
CA GLY A 541 32.27 -23.55 -25.32
C GLY A 541 31.11 -22.61 -25.68
N VAL A 542 30.27 -22.26 -24.71
CA VAL A 542 29.13 -21.34 -24.92
C VAL A 542 29.64 -19.91 -25.06
N ASP A 543 29.09 -19.16 -26.01
CA ASP A 543 29.52 -17.80 -26.31
C ASP A 543 29.09 -16.81 -25.21
N ILE A 544 27.87 -16.94 -24.69
CA ILE A 544 27.29 -15.96 -23.75
C ILE A 544 26.61 -16.65 -22.56
N LEU A 545 26.92 -16.19 -21.35
CA LEU A 545 26.23 -16.58 -20.12
C LEU A 545 25.45 -15.40 -19.55
N ILE A 546 24.13 -15.55 -19.36
CA ILE A 546 23.30 -14.53 -18.71
C ILE A 546 22.86 -15.03 -17.33
N ALA A 547 23.29 -14.32 -16.28
CA ALA A 547 22.99 -14.67 -14.90
C ALA A 547 21.87 -13.80 -14.32
N ASP A 548 20.77 -14.43 -13.90
CA ASP A 548 19.74 -13.78 -13.08
C ASP A 548 20.22 -13.62 -11.63
N THR A 549 19.72 -12.61 -10.93
CA THR A 549 20.08 -12.34 -9.54
C THR A 549 18.86 -11.97 -8.70
N ALA A 550 18.99 -12.08 -7.38
CA ALA A 550 17.97 -11.62 -6.46
C ALA A 550 17.74 -10.10 -6.56
N GLY A 551 16.50 -9.63 -6.34
CA GLY A 551 16.14 -8.20 -6.45
C GLY A 551 15.51 -7.56 -5.20
N ARG A 552 15.86 -8.02 -4.00
CA ARG A 552 15.15 -7.63 -2.77
C ARG A 552 15.76 -6.37 -2.11
N LEU A 553 15.53 -5.19 -2.70
CA LEU A 553 16.13 -3.91 -2.24
C LEU A 553 15.74 -3.48 -0.82
N HIS A 554 14.62 -3.94 -0.27
CA HIS A 554 14.20 -3.58 1.10
C HIS A 554 15.18 -4.08 2.19
N THR A 555 16.12 -4.96 1.86
CA THR A 555 17.27 -5.36 2.70
C THR A 555 18.56 -4.86 2.06
N LYS A 556 18.73 -3.52 2.01
CA LYS A 556 19.77 -2.84 1.22
C LYS A 556 21.19 -3.38 1.47
N SER A 557 21.59 -3.65 2.71
CA SER A 557 22.92 -4.19 3.04
C SER A 557 23.12 -5.61 2.49
N ASN A 558 22.20 -6.53 2.81
CA ASN A 558 22.38 -7.95 2.50
C ASN A 558 22.35 -8.23 0.98
N LEU A 559 21.51 -7.52 0.22
CA LEU A 559 21.47 -7.69 -1.23
C LEU A 559 22.76 -7.19 -1.89
N MET A 560 23.27 -6.03 -1.45
CA MET A 560 24.48 -5.46 -2.06
C MET A 560 25.71 -6.33 -1.73
N GLU A 561 25.81 -6.83 -0.50
CA GLU A 561 26.85 -7.81 -0.12
C GLU A 561 26.80 -9.10 -0.95
N GLU A 562 25.60 -9.62 -1.20
CA GLU A 562 25.40 -10.81 -2.04
C GLU A 562 25.86 -10.57 -3.49
N LEU A 563 25.51 -9.42 -4.06
CA LEU A 563 25.92 -9.04 -5.42
C LEU A 563 27.43 -8.78 -5.52
N SER A 564 28.02 -8.09 -4.54
CA SER A 564 29.48 -7.91 -4.45
C SER A 564 30.20 -9.25 -4.28
N LYS A 565 29.62 -10.20 -3.53
CA LYS A 565 30.14 -11.57 -3.39
C LYS A 565 30.11 -12.31 -4.73
N ILE A 566 29.00 -12.23 -5.48
CA ILE A 566 28.87 -12.82 -6.82
C ILE A 566 29.96 -12.26 -7.74
N LYS A 567 30.08 -10.93 -7.85
CA LYS A 567 31.11 -10.28 -8.67
C LYS A 567 32.52 -10.76 -8.31
N ARG A 568 32.84 -10.81 -7.02
CA ARG A 568 34.16 -11.27 -6.53
C ARG A 568 34.43 -12.74 -6.88
N ILE A 569 33.42 -13.60 -6.83
CA ILE A 569 33.59 -15.03 -7.12
C ILE A 569 33.77 -15.26 -8.62
N ILE A 570 32.97 -14.59 -9.46
CA ILE A 570 33.14 -14.64 -10.92
C ILE A 570 34.53 -14.10 -11.31
N GLY A 571 34.97 -13.00 -10.67
CA GLY A 571 36.28 -12.40 -10.88
C GLY A 571 37.48 -13.32 -10.59
N ARG A 572 37.29 -14.39 -9.80
CA ARG A 572 38.34 -15.40 -9.54
C ARG A 572 38.49 -16.40 -10.69
N LEU A 573 37.44 -16.61 -11.47
CA LEU A 573 37.46 -17.46 -12.65
C LEU A 573 37.99 -16.69 -13.86
N ASP A 574 37.64 -15.41 -13.94
CA ASP A 574 38.01 -14.49 -15.01
C ASP A 574 38.09 -13.07 -14.44
N GLU A 575 39.28 -12.47 -14.44
CA GLU A 575 39.50 -11.13 -13.88
C GLU A 575 38.69 -10.05 -14.62
N THR A 576 38.27 -10.30 -15.85
CA THR A 576 37.47 -9.38 -16.67
C THR A 576 35.96 -9.59 -16.53
N ALA A 577 35.52 -10.66 -15.86
CA ALA A 577 34.11 -10.95 -15.66
C ALA A 577 33.55 -10.43 -14.31
N PRO A 578 32.27 -10.05 -14.24
CA PRO A 578 31.31 -9.99 -15.35
C PRO A 578 31.64 -8.86 -16.34
N HIS A 579 31.52 -9.17 -17.63
CA HIS A 579 31.85 -8.24 -18.73
C HIS A 579 30.77 -7.17 -18.91
N GLU A 580 29.52 -7.51 -18.58
CA GLU A 580 28.42 -6.56 -18.50
C GLU A 580 27.66 -6.75 -17.19
N VAL A 581 27.47 -5.67 -16.42
CA VAL A 581 26.57 -5.60 -15.28
C VAL A 581 25.38 -4.74 -15.66
N LEU A 582 24.26 -5.41 -15.95
CA LEU A 582 23.08 -4.81 -16.57
C LEU A 582 22.00 -4.57 -15.51
N LEU A 583 21.75 -3.30 -15.17
CA LEU A 583 20.69 -2.92 -14.24
C LEU A 583 19.36 -2.73 -14.97
N VAL A 584 18.35 -3.52 -14.58
CA VAL A 584 16.98 -3.37 -15.08
C VAL A 584 16.17 -2.45 -14.17
N LEU A 585 15.60 -1.40 -14.73
CA LEU A 585 14.79 -0.39 -14.05
C LEU A 585 13.41 -0.29 -14.70
N ASP A 586 12.39 -0.02 -13.87
CA ASP A 586 11.03 0.26 -14.32
C ASP A 586 10.88 1.76 -14.57
N ALA A 587 10.62 2.16 -15.82
CA ALA A 587 10.48 3.56 -16.21
C ALA A 587 9.32 4.27 -15.49
N GLY A 588 8.31 3.54 -15.00
CA GLY A 588 7.19 4.10 -14.23
C GLY A 588 7.54 4.50 -12.80
N THR A 589 8.74 4.17 -12.31
CA THR A 589 9.10 4.38 -10.90
C THR A 589 9.74 5.73 -10.59
N GLY A 590 10.01 6.57 -11.61
CA GLY A 590 10.51 7.93 -11.47
C GLY A 590 11.78 8.02 -10.61
N GLN A 591 11.80 8.92 -9.63
CA GLN A 591 12.95 9.14 -8.73
C GLN A 591 13.47 7.89 -7.99
N ASN A 592 12.64 6.85 -7.82
CA ASN A 592 13.10 5.59 -7.23
C ASN A 592 14.13 4.87 -8.11
N ALA A 593 14.08 5.05 -9.43
CA ALA A 593 15.04 4.48 -10.37
C ALA A 593 16.44 5.11 -10.17
N LEU A 594 16.53 6.42 -9.92
CA LEU A 594 17.79 7.11 -9.63
C LEU A 594 18.43 6.60 -8.33
N SER A 595 17.64 6.46 -7.26
CA SER A 595 18.15 5.89 -6.01
C SER A 595 18.62 4.45 -6.19
N GLN A 596 17.95 3.66 -7.03
CA GLN A 596 18.38 2.29 -7.34
C GLN A 596 19.69 2.28 -8.11
N ALA A 597 19.78 3.03 -9.20
CA ALA A 597 20.99 3.12 -10.02
C ALA A 597 22.21 3.49 -9.16
N ARG A 598 22.08 4.45 -8.25
CA ARG A 598 23.15 4.80 -7.31
C ARG A 598 23.60 3.62 -6.45
N LEU A 599 22.66 2.98 -5.74
CA LEU A 599 22.97 1.88 -4.81
C LEU A 599 23.60 0.68 -5.52
N PHE A 600 23.08 0.29 -6.68
CA PHE A 600 23.64 -0.83 -7.45
C PHE A 600 25.00 -0.48 -8.05
N ASN A 601 25.19 0.76 -8.51
CA ASN A 601 26.48 1.20 -9.04
C ASN A 601 27.57 1.20 -7.97
N GLU A 602 27.25 1.67 -6.75
CA GLU A 602 28.17 1.61 -5.62
C GLU A 602 28.55 0.16 -5.25
N ALA A 603 27.62 -0.80 -5.35
CA ALA A 603 27.86 -2.17 -4.92
C ALA A 603 28.58 -3.06 -5.95
N VAL A 604 28.25 -2.93 -7.23
CA VAL A 604 28.75 -3.83 -8.29
C VAL A 604 29.37 -3.15 -9.49
N GLY A 605 29.29 -1.82 -9.62
CA GLY A 605 29.77 -1.08 -10.78
C GLY A 605 28.98 -1.45 -12.03
N LEU A 606 28.01 -0.62 -12.40
CA LEU A 606 27.13 -0.86 -13.53
C LEU A 606 27.82 -0.48 -14.84
N THR A 607 27.63 -1.30 -15.88
CA THR A 607 28.14 -1.02 -17.23
C THR A 607 27.02 -0.78 -18.24
N GLY A 608 25.80 -1.16 -17.90
CA GLY A 608 24.62 -0.95 -18.74
C GLY A 608 23.33 -0.81 -17.96
N LEU A 609 22.37 -0.09 -18.55
CA LEU A 609 21.00 0.06 -18.07
C LEU A 609 19.98 -0.53 -19.06
N VAL A 610 18.89 -1.05 -18.52
CA VAL A 610 17.67 -1.39 -19.27
C VAL A 610 16.48 -0.69 -18.65
N LEU A 611 15.74 0.09 -19.43
CA LEU A 611 14.47 0.68 -18.99
C LEU A 611 13.30 -0.12 -19.54
N THR A 612 12.50 -0.70 -18.67
CA THR A 612 11.30 -1.48 -19.03
C THR A 612 10.02 -0.70 -18.79
N LYS A 613 8.91 -1.21 -19.35
CA LYS A 613 7.54 -0.71 -19.15
C LYS A 613 7.32 0.72 -19.64
N LEU A 614 8.06 1.15 -20.65
CA LEU A 614 7.90 2.48 -21.26
C LEU A 614 6.52 2.65 -21.93
N ASP A 615 5.90 1.56 -22.36
CA ASP A 615 4.52 1.45 -22.86
C ASP A 615 3.45 1.75 -21.80
N GLY A 616 3.78 1.49 -20.54
CA GLY A 616 2.85 1.58 -19.42
C GLY A 616 2.70 2.98 -18.86
N THR A 617 3.67 3.88 -19.09
CA THR A 617 3.89 5.06 -18.23
C THR A 617 3.89 6.41 -18.97
N ALA A 618 3.49 7.46 -18.26
CA ALA A 618 3.68 8.86 -18.67
C ALA A 618 4.97 9.48 -18.06
N LYS A 619 5.66 8.74 -17.18
CA LYS A 619 6.84 9.16 -16.41
C LYS A 619 8.16 8.77 -17.07
N GLY A 620 8.19 8.69 -18.41
CA GLY A 620 9.36 8.25 -19.15
C GLY A 620 10.57 9.20 -19.08
N GLY A 621 10.42 10.41 -18.53
CA GLY A 621 11.49 11.42 -18.43
C GLY A 621 12.64 11.03 -17.50
N VAL A 622 12.48 10.01 -16.66
CA VAL A 622 13.54 9.52 -15.77
C VAL A 622 14.83 9.10 -16.50
N ILE A 623 14.72 8.75 -17.79
CA ILE A 623 15.86 8.41 -18.65
C ILE A 623 16.89 9.54 -18.73
N PHE A 624 16.43 10.79 -18.76
CA PHE A 624 17.30 11.97 -18.85
C PHE A 624 18.06 12.20 -17.55
N ALA A 625 17.40 12.04 -16.41
CA ALA A 625 18.04 12.10 -15.10
C ALA A 625 19.10 11.00 -14.94
N LEU A 626 18.79 9.77 -15.37
CA LEU A 626 19.73 8.65 -15.30
C LEU A 626 20.97 8.90 -16.18
N ALA A 627 20.76 9.31 -17.43
CA ALA A 627 21.83 9.63 -18.36
C ALA A 627 22.74 10.74 -17.81
N ARG A 628 22.14 11.84 -17.33
CA ARG A 628 22.89 13.00 -16.83
C ARG A 628 23.66 12.69 -15.54
N GLN A 629 23.06 11.95 -14.61
CA GLN A 629 23.64 11.75 -13.28
C GLN A 629 24.72 10.66 -13.28
N PHE A 630 24.57 9.61 -14.08
CA PHE A 630 25.47 8.45 -14.01
C PHE A 630 26.33 8.24 -15.24
N GLY A 631 25.93 8.72 -16.42
CA GLY A 631 26.66 8.49 -17.68
C GLY A 631 26.81 7.01 -18.07
N ILE A 632 26.03 6.12 -17.46
CA ILE A 632 26.05 4.69 -17.76
C ILE A 632 25.30 4.45 -19.07
N PRO A 633 25.86 3.68 -20.02
CA PRO A 633 25.17 3.29 -21.24
C PRO A 633 23.77 2.73 -20.99
N ILE A 634 22.78 3.23 -21.71
CA ILE A 634 21.46 2.61 -21.80
C ILE A 634 21.55 1.66 -22.98
N ARG A 635 21.53 0.35 -22.70
CA ARG A 635 21.68 -0.69 -23.73
C ARG A 635 20.35 -0.95 -24.42
N PHE A 636 19.30 -1.10 -23.61
CA PHE A 636 18.00 -1.56 -24.10
C PHE A 636 16.84 -0.78 -23.49
N ILE A 637 15.75 -0.72 -24.26
CA ILE A 637 14.43 -0.27 -23.81
C ILE A 637 13.39 -1.35 -24.05
N GLY A 638 12.54 -1.58 -23.05
CA GLY A 638 11.41 -2.49 -23.08
C GLY A 638 10.12 -1.73 -23.34
N ILE A 639 9.49 -1.99 -24.50
CA ILE A 639 8.32 -1.27 -25.02
C ILE A 639 7.05 -2.14 -25.12
N GLY A 640 6.99 -3.23 -24.34
CA GLY A 640 5.85 -4.15 -24.35
C GLY A 640 6.18 -5.53 -23.77
N GLU A 641 5.21 -6.44 -23.84
CA GLU A 641 5.29 -7.80 -23.26
C GLU A 641 5.75 -8.87 -24.28
N GLY A 642 5.64 -8.60 -25.57
CA GLY A 642 6.07 -9.50 -26.65
C GLY A 642 7.56 -9.78 -26.63
N ILE A 643 7.96 -10.91 -27.25
CA ILE A 643 9.35 -11.37 -27.27
C ILE A 643 10.30 -10.36 -27.93
N ASP A 644 9.82 -9.68 -28.97
CA ASP A 644 10.58 -8.70 -29.77
C ASP A 644 10.48 -7.26 -29.21
N ASP A 645 9.83 -7.07 -28.06
CA ASP A 645 9.64 -5.74 -27.44
C ASP A 645 10.84 -5.27 -26.59
N LEU A 646 11.98 -5.97 -26.65
CA LEU A 646 13.25 -5.48 -26.12
C LEU A 646 14.09 -4.94 -27.28
N ARG A 647 14.30 -3.63 -27.30
CA ARG A 647 14.96 -2.91 -28.41
C ARG A 647 16.26 -2.28 -27.94
N ASP A 648 17.20 -2.10 -28.87
CA ASP A 648 18.37 -1.28 -28.60
C ASP A 648 17.94 0.16 -28.35
N PHE A 649 18.65 0.81 -27.44
CA PHE A 649 18.40 2.21 -27.18
C PHE A 649 19.14 3.09 -28.21
N ASP A 650 18.35 3.68 -29.11
CA ASP A 650 18.78 4.70 -30.05
C ASP A 650 18.25 6.06 -29.57
N ALA A 651 19.16 6.95 -29.18
CA ALA A 651 18.81 8.28 -28.67
C ALA A 651 18.04 9.12 -29.69
N VAL A 652 18.38 9.05 -30.98
CA VAL A 652 17.74 9.86 -32.02
C VAL A 652 16.31 9.36 -32.24
N GLN A 653 16.12 8.06 -32.44
CA GLN A 653 14.79 7.48 -32.61
C GLN A 653 13.91 7.67 -31.38
N PHE A 654 14.48 7.58 -30.18
CA PHE A 654 13.75 7.82 -28.94
C PHE A 654 13.26 9.26 -28.83
N ILE A 655 14.14 10.24 -29.09
CA ILE A 655 13.77 11.66 -29.09
C ILE A 655 12.76 11.96 -30.20
N ASP A 656 12.96 11.44 -31.41
CA ASP A 656 12.03 11.66 -32.52
C ASP A 656 10.65 11.08 -32.23
N ALA A 657 10.57 9.91 -31.60
CA ALA A 657 9.30 9.33 -31.19
C ALA A 657 8.58 10.17 -30.11
N LEU A 658 9.32 10.86 -29.23
CA LEU A 658 8.75 11.76 -28.22
C LEU A 658 8.23 13.07 -28.82
N PHE A 659 8.81 13.55 -29.93
CA PHE A 659 8.46 14.83 -30.58
C PHE A 659 7.60 14.68 -31.85
N ALA A 660 7.32 13.45 -32.28
CA ALA A 660 6.50 13.19 -33.46
C ALA A 660 5.07 13.74 -33.30
N GLU A 661 4.63 14.56 -34.26
CA GLU A 661 3.27 15.09 -34.31
C GLU A 661 2.25 13.96 -34.57
N GLU A 662 1.03 14.13 -34.06
CA GLU A 662 -0.08 13.28 -34.47
C GLU A 662 -0.48 13.66 -35.89
N GLU A 663 -0.21 12.80 -36.86
CA GLU A 663 -0.92 12.87 -38.13
C GLU A 663 -2.42 12.82 -37.82
N THR A 664 -3.10 13.95 -37.93
CA THR A 664 -4.54 13.99 -37.95
C THR A 664 -4.98 13.14 -39.13
N SER A 665 -5.44 11.92 -38.87
CA SER A 665 -6.16 11.10 -39.85
C SER A 665 -7.54 11.72 -40.12
N GLY A 666 -7.54 12.93 -40.67
CA GLY A 666 -8.70 13.58 -41.27
C GLY A 666 -8.86 13.02 -42.68
N THR A 667 -9.37 11.80 -42.80
CA THR A 667 -9.99 11.37 -44.05
C THR A 667 -11.29 12.15 -44.19
N THR A 668 -11.23 13.32 -44.79
CA THR A 668 -12.39 13.94 -45.45
C THR A 668 -12.85 12.95 -46.52
N ARG A 669 -13.81 12.08 -46.18
CA ARG A 669 -14.60 11.40 -47.20
C ARG A 669 -15.52 12.45 -47.81
N LEU A 670 -15.08 13.03 -48.91
CA LEU A 670 -15.98 13.61 -49.90
C LEU A 670 -16.72 12.44 -50.56
N HIS A 671 -18.02 12.31 -50.28
CA HIS A 671 -19.05 11.91 -51.23
C HIS A 671 -20.40 12.44 -50.75
#